data_AF-A0A8J3FR13-F1
#
_entry.id   AF-A0A8J3FR13-F1
#
_cell.length_a   1.000
_cell.length_b   1.000
_cell.length_c   1.000
_cell.angle_alpha   90.00
_cell.angle_beta   90.00
_cell.angle_gamma   90.00
#
_symmetry.space_group_name_H-M   'P 1'
#
loop_
_entity.id
_entity.type
_entity.pdbx_description
1 polymer ?
#
loop_
_entity_poly.entity_id
_entity_poly.type
_entity_poly.pdbx_seq_one_letter_code
_entity_poly.pdbx_strand_id
1 'polypeptide(L)'
;MTRPGAAYRFSLRSSLIAGVLALTAAALLLVSITGAVVLRAFLVHQVDEQLTAGAAVAAQSPEALQATRQSDRRLRTYVSVTEYLIEVRDPSGRTYRFDSSSPLPRHPLLDQDAAADGRPRTVTSSGAEYRVISIAVGPDVVLIGMPLAPIRDAVTRLLLAAAVTSVTVLALLGLLGRLLVVRRLRPLDEIAAAATALADGDLERRVPVPTGPGAARTEVGRLTVAINGMLARIQGALAARARSESRMREFVADASHELRTPVTSIKGYLQLVRSGVVDLRARPDVLRRLEQESERMGALVTDLLYLARLDAGPAPRTTRVDLAALIRDAVADARAVEPDRPIGTDLPASRTVDGDPDALRQVLANLLGNVRSHTPPGTPAHVALTGSGGAVRVTVTDEGPGLNPHQARHAFDRFWRADGSRSATGGAGLGLAIVAEAVRAHGGTAGIEPGPGATVWFTIPAAGAFSSNSHTAHAGLANIGGGLDANVHAFGKGPSVATLLHRLGRTAYRHRIATTLVWLVLLIAAGAGALTLSGDTVSSFKIPGQESTTALNLIDERFGEAAGGASAQVVTGAPVDTARLGRLSKRLGTLPGVVSVTGPVVSPDKQAAYLTVTYGVRAAELSDAQRDRLADVAQQAGAEVTGEATRAGAPGTGHVGEVIGVVAALVVLTLTYGTLVAAGMNLLTAIVGVALGSLGITTLTGFVDLQSTTPILAVMLGLAVGIDYALFIFTRFRHELRDGHPVPEAIATAVATAGSAVVTAGITVMIALAGLAVAGIPFLTEMGLAAAGTVVVAVLVAITLVPAVLGFIGVRALPRRQRGGAAPADGRGFFRGWAAVVTRQRWTSLLAATVALATVALPVFVMRTSLNQPPVPGSTQERAAEVLDAHFGPGQSGPLLILVDGAGAAPRAAQVARQAAALPDVARVAPPRTNPDSSAALITVLPSSAPDSQATVDLVHALRDAVGGQAGPEVYVTGTTAVSVDVSQTLNDALPVYLVLVVGLALLLLVLVFRSVLVPVVGVLGFLLTIGAALGATTAVFQWGWLSGLVGGGATGPLMSLAPIIVVGILFGLAMDYQVFLVSRMHEAHAHGAVGKDAIVTGFRQAAPVVVAAASIMFAVFAGFVPQGEQTVKPIAFALATGIFFDAFVVRMVIMPAALALLGRAAWWLPAWLRWLPTMDVEGAALERKDHPEPELTTV
;
A
#
# COMPACT_ATOMS: atom_id res chain seq x y z
N MET A 1 -56.07 19.93 -15.53
CA MET A 1 -55.52 19.68 -14.18
C MET A 1 -54.67 18.41 -14.22
N THR A 2 -53.34 18.54 -14.23
CA THR A 2 -52.39 17.53 -13.73
C THR A 2 -51.03 18.23 -13.59
N ARG A 3 -50.55 18.40 -12.36
CA ARG A 3 -49.19 18.87 -12.06
C ARG A 3 -48.19 17.75 -12.41
N PRO A 4 -47.11 18.01 -13.15
CA PRO A 4 -46.01 17.06 -13.20
C PRO A 4 -45.23 17.11 -11.88
N GLY A 5 -45.07 15.95 -11.27
CA GLY A 5 -44.49 15.74 -9.95
C GLY A 5 -43.04 16.21 -9.84
N ALA A 6 -42.75 16.82 -8.70
CA ALA A 6 -41.40 17.05 -8.22
C ALA A 6 -40.74 15.68 -7.91
N ALA A 7 -39.81 15.23 -8.75
CA ALA A 7 -38.96 14.08 -8.48
C ALA A 7 -37.48 14.51 -8.45
N TYR A 8 -36.95 14.59 -7.23
CA TYR A 8 -35.54 14.59 -6.77
C TYR A 8 -34.49 15.50 -7.46
N ARG A 9 -34.15 16.59 -6.74
CA ARG A 9 -33.12 17.61 -7.03
C ARG A 9 -31.74 17.28 -6.43
N PHE A 10 -31.10 16.17 -6.76
CA PHE A 10 -29.69 15.96 -6.38
C PHE A 10 -28.83 15.64 -7.58
N SER A 11 -27.77 16.43 -7.78
CA SER A 11 -26.75 16.13 -8.77
C SER A 11 -26.11 14.78 -8.46
N LEU A 12 -25.71 14.03 -9.50
CA LEU A 12 -24.98 12.76 -9.33
C LEU A 12 -23.74 12.92 -8.42
N ARG A 13 -23.14 14.13 -8.41
CA ARG A 13 -22.03 14.55 -7.56
C ARG A 13 -22.38 14.50 -6.08
N SER A 14 -23.49 15.15 -5.72
CA SER A 14 -24.00 15.17 -4.36
C SER A 14 -24.42 13.77 -3.91
N SER A 15 -25.03 12.98 -4.80
CA SER A 15 -25.44 11.61 -4.48
C SER A 15 -24.26 10.66 -4.26
N LEU A 16 -23.17 10.80 -5.05
CA LEU A 16 -21.99 9.97 -4.93
C LEU A 16 -21.15 10.33 -3.69
N ILE A 17 -20.97 11.64 -3.41
CA ILE A 17 -20.32 12.11 -2.18
C ILE A 17 -21.16 11.70 -0.97
N ALA A 18 -22.47 11.90 -1.00
CA ALA A 18 -23.37 11.49 0.08
C ALA A 18 -23.36 9.97 0.26
N GLY A 19 -23.32 9.19 -0.82
CA GLY A 19 -23.24 7.73 -0.76
C GLY A 19 -21.95 7.22 -0.12
N VAL A 20 -20.80 7.78 -0.51
CA VAL A 20 -19.50 7.43 0.10
C VAL A 20 -19.45 7.86 1.56
N LEU A 21 -19.92 9.06 1.89
CA LEU A 21 -19.99 9.53 3.27
C LEU A 21 -20.94 8.69 4.11
N ALA A 22 -22.10 8.32 3.59
CA ALA A 22 -23.08 7.49 4.29
C ALA A 22 -22.54 6.08 4.53
N LEU A 23 -21.90 5.46 3.53
CA LEU A 23 -21.28 4.14 3.67
C LEU A 23 -20.14 4.17 4.71
N THR A 24 -19.31 5.22 4.66
CA THR A 24 -18.21 5.40 5.61
C THR A 24 -18.75 5.66 7.02
N ALA A 25 -19.78 6.49 7.16
CA ALA A 25 -20.44 6.76 8.44
C ALA A 25 -21.05 5.48 9.02
N ALA A 26 -21.71 4.67 8.18
CA ALA A 26 -22.27 3.39 8.59
C ALA A 26 -21.18 2.41 9.06
N ALA A 27 -20.05 2.33 8.35
CA ALA A 27 -18.92 1.50 8.75
C ALA A 27 -18.29 1.97 10.07
N LEU A 28 -18.06 3.28 10.24
CA LEU A 28 -17.54 3.86 11.48
C LEU A 28 -18.49 3.65 12.66
N LEU A 29 -19.79 3.81 12.43
CA LEU A 29 -20.82 3.56 13.45
C LEU A 29 -20.87 2.08 13.85
N LEU A 30 -20.81 1.17 12.86
CA LEU A 30 -20.77 -0.28 13.12
C LEU A 30 -19.54 -0.63 13.96
N VAL A 31 -18.35 -0.19 13.56
CA VAL A 31 -17.09 -0.46 14.30
C VAL A 31 -17.16 0.13 15.71
N SER A 32 -17.67 1.35 15.87
CA SER A 32 -17.77 2.00 17.18
C SER A 32 -18.75 1.27 18.11
N ILE A 33 -19.91 0.85 17.58
CA ILE A 33 -20.90 0.07 18.34
C ILE A 33 -20.34 -1.30 18.70
N THR A 34 -19.76 -2.02 17.74
CA THR A 34 -19.16 -3.34 17.99
C THR A 34 -18.04 -3.24 19.02
N GLY A 35 -17.14 -2.26 18.90
CA GLY A 35 -16.06 -2.02 19.87
C GLY A 35 -16.59 -1.71 21.26
N ALA A 36 -17.62 -0.85 21.37
CA ALA A 36 -18.25 -0.54 22.65
C ALA A 36 -18.95 -1.76 23.29
N VAL A 37 -19.61 -2.60 22.48
CA VAL A 37 -20.27 -3.83 22.95
C VAL A 37 -19.23 -4.85 23.44
N VAL A 38 -18.16 -5.07 22.66
CA VAL A 38 -17.08 -6.01 23.02
C VAL A 38 -16.35 -5.54 24.27
N LEU A 39 -16.00 -4.25 24.36
CA LEU A 39 -15.33 -3.70 25.55
C LEU A 39 -16.23 -3.79 26.78
N ARG A 40 -17.52 -3.45 26.66
CA ARG A 40 -18.47 -3.60 27.77
C ARG A 40 -18.57 -5.06 28.22
N ALA A 41 -18.66 -6.01 27.28
CA ALA A 41 -18.72 -7.43 27.59
C ALA A 41 -17.45 -7.90 28.32
N PHE A 42 -16.28 -7.47 27.84
CA PHE A 42 -14.99 -7.76 28.48
C PHE A 42 -14.90 -7.20 29.90
N LEU A 43 -15.21 -5.92 30.10
CA LEU A 43 -15.14 -5.27 31.42
C LEU A 43 -16.16 -5.87 32.41
N VAL A 44 -17.36 -6.22 31.95
CA VAL A 44 -18.34 -6.90 32.80
C VAL A 44 -17.87 -8.32 33.16
N HIS A 45 -17.24 -9.04 32.23
CA HIS A 45 -16.67 -10.36 32.52
C HIS A 45 -15.52 -10.27 33.54
N GLN A 46 -14.68 -9.24 33.46
CA GLN A 46 -13.64 -8.99 34.46
C GLN A 46 -14.22 -8.72 35.86
N VAL A 47 -15.32 -7.96 35.94
CA VAL A 47 -16.04 -7.76 37.20
C VAL A 47 -16.65 -9.07 37.70
N ASP A 48 -17.17 -9.92 36.81
CA ASP A 48 -17.71 -11.24 37.20
C ASP A 48 -16.62 -12.11 37.85
N GLU A 49 -15.42 -12.18 37.26
CA GLU A 49 -14.27 -12.88 37.83
C GLU A 49 -13.86 -12.32 39.20
N GLN A 50 -13.82 -10.99 39.35
CA GLN A 50 -13.52 -10.32 40.61
C GLN A 50 -14.57 -10.63 41.69
N LEU A 51 -15.86 -10.61 41.34
CA LEU A 51 -16.95 -10.95 42.23
C LEU A 51 -16.88 -12.43 42.65
N THR A 52 -16.60 -13.34 41.72
CA THR A 52 -16.44 -14.78 42.02
C THR A 52 -15.25 -15.04 42.94
N ALA A 53 -14.11 -14.38 42.71
CA ALA A 53 -12.95 -14.45 43.60
C ALA A 53 -13.27 -13.91 45.00
N GLY A 54 -13.92 -12.75 45.10
CA GLY A 54 -14.35 -12.16 46.37
C GLY A 54 -15.34 -13.06 47.13
N ALA A 55 -16.27 -13.70 46.41
CA ALA A 55 -17.20 -14.67 46.99
C ALA A 55 -16.47 -15.92 47.53
N ALA A 56 -15.47 -16.43 46.80
CA ALA A 56 -14.66 -17.56 47.27
C ALA A 56 -13.91 -17.24 48.58
N VAL A 57 -13.36 -16.03 48.71
CA VAL A 57 -12.70 -15.56 49.93
C VAL A 57 -13.69 -15.45 51.09
N ALA A 58 -14.86 -14.85 50.85
CA ALA A 58 -15.91 -14.73 51.86
C ALA A 58 -16.43 -16.10 52.34
N ALA A 59 -16.52 -17.09 51.44
CA ALA A 59 -16.91 -18.46 51.78
C ALA A 59 -15.88 -19.19 52.66
N GLN A 60 -14.59 -18.86 52.52
CA GLN A 60 -13.50 -19.51 53.27
C GLN A 60 -13.31 -18.95 54.69
N SER A 61 -13.91 -17.80 55.02
CA SER A 61 -13.71 -17.09 56.29
C SER A 61 -15.01 -16.77 57.06
N PRO A 62 -15.85 -17.77 57.41
CA PRO A 62 -17.14 -17.54 58.09
C PRO A 62 -17.00 -16.89 59.48
N GLU A 63 -15.91 -17.17 60.20
CA GLU A 63 -15.64 -16.58 61.53
C GLU A 63 -15.35 -15.07 61.46
N ALA A 64 -14.70 -14.60 60.39
CA ALA A 64 -14.43 -13.18 60.15
C ALA A 64 -15.73 -12.40 59.94
N LEU A 65 -16.68 -12.94 59.17
CA LEU A 65 -18.01 -12.37 58.96
C LEU A 65 -18.87 -12.33 60.24
N GLN A 66 -18.71 -13.31 61.13
CA GLN A 66 -19.38 -13.32 62.44
C GLN A 66 -18.78 -12.32 63.42
N ALA A 67 -17.44 -12.20 63.49
CA ALA A 67 -16.75 -11.21 64.33
C ALA A 67 -17.07 -9.77 63.90
N THR A 68 -17.33 -9.60 62.62
CA THR A 68 -17.70 -8.36 61.94
C THR A 68 -19.04 -7.78 62.39
N ARG A 69 -19.99 -8.62 62.87
CA ARG A 69 -21.28 -8.17 63.46
C ARG A 69 -21.13 -7.35 64.73
N GLN A 70 -20.02 -7.52 65.46
CA GLN A 70 -19.84 -6.97 66.81
C GLN A 70 -19.04 -5.66 66.85
N SER A 71 -18.38 -5.23 65.77
CA SER A 71 -17.56 -4.01 65.80
C SER A 71 -17.51 -3.25 64.47
N ASP A 72 -18.17 -2.08 64.45
CA ASP A 72 -18.34 -1.14 63.32
C ASP A 72 -17.02 -0.58 62.73
N ARG A 73 -15.87 -0.85 63.37
CA ARG A 73 -14.57 -0.20 63.09
C ARG A 73 -13.51 -1.10 62.45
N ARG A 74 -13.64 -2.44 62.52
CA ARG A 74 -12.58 -3.37 62.05
C ARG A 74 -12.71 -3.78 60.58
N LEU A 75 -13.88 -3.59 59.96
CA LEU A 75 -14.15 -3.96 58.57
C LEU A 75 -13.29 -3.27 57.51
N ARG A 76 -13.00 -1.98 57.71
CA ARG A 76 -12.17 -1.19 56.79
C ARG A 76 -10.76 -1.74 56.60
N THR A 77 -10.34 -2.68 57.45
CA THR A 77 -9.00 -3.27 57.45
C THR A 77 -8.97 -4.67 56.84
N TYR A 78 -10.11 -5.36 56.72
CA TYR A 78 -10.18 -6.77 56.30
C TYR A 78 -10.64 -6.98 54.86
N VAL A 79 -11.45 -6.06 54.34
CA VAL A 79 -11.84 -6.05 52.93
C VAL A 79 -11.16 -4.83 52.34
N SER A 80 -10.24 -5.07 51.41
CA SER A 80 -9.36 -4.09 50.78
C SER A 80 -10.08 -2.84 50.28
N VAL A 81 -9.28 -1.79 50.03
CA VAL A 81 -9.63 -0.44 49.54
C VAL A 81 -10.36 -0.43 48.17
N THR A 82 -10.70 -1.58 47.60
CA THR A 82 -11.46 -1.71 46.36
C THR A 82 -12.96 -1.44 46.59
N GLU A 83 -13.60 -0.82 45.59
CA GLU A 83 -15.00 -0.36 45.59
C GLU A 83 -16.03 -1.53 45.64
N TYR A 84 -16.03 -2.31 46.71
CA TYR A 84 -17.01 -3.35 46.96
C TYR A 84 -18.11 -2.85 47.90
N LEU A 85 -19.35 -3.12 47.51
CA LEU A 85 -20.50 -3.10 48.39
C LEU A 85 -20.71 -4.51 48.95
N ILE A 86 -20.70 -4.67 50.26
CA ILE A 86 -20.96 -5.96 50.91
C ILE A 86 -22.22 -5.83 51.76
N GLU A 87 -23.17 -6.72 51.54
CA GLU A 87 -24.39 -6.83 52.35
C GLU A 87 -24.49 -8.23 52.93
N VAL A 88 -24.81 -8.35 54.22
CA VAL A 88 -24.93 -9.62 54.93
C VAL A 88 -26.30 -9.70 55.57
N ARG A 89 -27.11 -10.69 55.22
CA ARG A 89 -28.41 -10.96 55.86
C ARG A 89 -28.29 -12.12 56.84
N ASP A 90 -28.67 -11.86 58.09
CA ASP A 90 -28.68 -12.87 59.14
C ASP A 90 -29.97 -13.73 59.13
N PRO A 91 -30.03 -14.83 59.92
CA PRO A 91 -31.22 -15.68 60.02
C PRO A 91 -32.44 -15.00 60.63
N SER A 92 -32.25 -13.85 61.29
CA SER A 92 -33.34 -13.04 61.86
C SER A 92 -33.96 -12.07 60.83
N GLY A 93 -33.42 -12.05 59.60
CA GLY A 93 -33.86 -11.19 58.51
C GLY A 93 -33.27 -9.78 58.54
N ARG A 94 -32.30 -9.49 59.41
CA ARG A 94 -31.62 -8.19 59.46
C ARG A 94 -30.46 -8.16 58.46
N THR A 95 -30.42 -7.13 57.63
CA THR A 95 -29.33 -6.89 56.68
C THR A 95 -28.34 -5.89 57.26
N TYR A 96 -27.08 -6.30 57.36
CA TYR A 96 -25.94 -5.46 57.68
C TYR A 96 -25.27 -5.03 56.38
N ARG A 97 -24.90 -3.75 56.25
CA ARG A 97 -24.27 -3.21 55.04
C ARG A 97 -22.90 -2.66 55.40
N PHE A 98 -21.93 -3.01 54.57
CA PHE A 98 -20.55 -2.55 54.65
C PHE A 98 -20.18 -1.94 53.31
N ASP A 99 -19.66 -0.72 53.32
CA ASP A 99 -19.53 0.05 52.10
C ASP A 99 -18.18 0.80 52.01
N SER A 100 -17.56 0.69 50.84
CA SER A 100 -16.46 1.51 50.35
C SER A 100 -16.76 2.16 48.99
N SER A 101 -17.97 1.96 48.44
CA SER A 101 -18.36 2.32 47.08
C SER A 101 -19.18 3.62 47.00
N SER A 102 -19.06 4.36 45.90
CA SER A 102 -19.86 5.56 45.65
C SER A 102 -20.34 5.59 44.19
N PRO A 103 -21.64 5.84 43.91
CA PRO A 103 -22.72 6.14 44.86
C PRO A 103 -23.23 4.91 45.61
N LEU A 104 -23.90 5.13 46.74
CA LEU A 104 -24.53 4.11 47.57
C LEU A 104 -25.96 3.77 47.09
N PRO A 105 -26.36 2.49 47.02
CA PRO A 105 -27.75 2.14 46.75
C PRO A 105 -28.66 2.47 47.95
N ARG A 106 -29.81 3.12 47.71
CA ARG A 106 -30.75 3.55 48.77
C ARG A 106 -31.42 2.40 49.53
N HIS A 107 -31.63 1.27 48.86
CA HIS A 107 -32.18 0.04 49.44
C HIS A 107 -31.17 -1.10 49.35
N PRO A 108 -31.20 -2.07 50.27
CA PRO A 108 -30.37 -3.27 50.19
C PRO A 108 -30.53 -3.99 48.85
N LEU A 109 -29.41 -4.24 48.16
CA LEU A 109 -29.41 -5.03 46.93
C LEU A 109 -29.80 -6.49 47.21
N LEU A 110 -29.55 -6.96 48.43
CA LEU A 110 -29.94 -8.29 48.92
C LEU A 110 -31.47 -8.48 49.00
N ASP A 111 -32.26 -7.39 49.04
CA ASP A 111 -33.74 -7.44 48.97
C ASP A 111 -34.22 -7.71 47.54
N GLN A 112 -33.41 -7.38 46.54
CA GLN A 112 -33.71 -7.55 45.12
C GLN A 112 -33.11 -8.84 44.55
N ASP A 113 -32.17 -9.45 45.29
CA ASP A 113 -31.32 -10.51 44.80
C ASP A 113 -31.09 -11.63 45.84
N ALA A 114 -32.17 -12.37 46.14
CA ALA A 114 -32.22 -13.30 47.27
C ALA A 114 -31.72 -14.72 46.98
N ALA A 115 -31.46 -15.08 45.72
CA ALA A 115 -31.03 -16.43 45.37
C ALA A 115 -29.53 -16.57 45.63
N ALA A 116 -29.12 -17.17 46.75
CA ALA A 116 -27.72 -17.44 47.07
C ALA A 116 -27.11 -18.55 46.19
N ASP A 117 -27.23 -18.42 44.86
CA ASP A 117 -26.88 -19.41 43.83
C ASP A 117 -25.44 -19.26 43.31
N GLY A 118 -24.70 -18.27 43.81
CA GLY A 118 -23.30 -18.03 43.45
C GLY A 118 -23.08 -17.53 42.02
N ARG A 119 -24.10 -16.98 41.36
CA ARG A 119 -23.98 -16.48 39.97
C ARG A 119 -23.94 -14.94 39.91
N PRO A 120 -22.99 -14.34 39.18
CA PRO A 120 -22.97 -12.90 38.94
C PRO A 120 -24.19 -12.41 38.16
N ARG A 121 -24.80 -11.31 38.61
CA ARG A 121 -26.01 -10.72 38.02
C ARG A 121 -26.04 -9.21 38.17
N THR A 122 -26.78 -8.54 37.30
CA THR A 122 -26.89 -7.08 37.33
C THR A 122 -28.18 -6.68 38.03
N VAL A 123 -28.06 -5.84 39.06
CA VAL A 123 -29.16 -5.32 39.87
C VAL A 123 -29.17 -3.81 39.77
N THR A 124 -30.35 -3.22 39.58
CA THR A 124 -30.51 -1.78 39.41
C THR A 124 -31.14 -1.17 40.65
N SER A 125 -30.42 -0.27 41.33
CA SER A 125 -30.91 0.42 42.52
C SER A 125 -30.76 1.92 42.38
N SER A 126 -31.87 2.64 42.56
CA SER A 126 -31.91 4.12 42.51
C SER A 126 -31.37 4.73 41.21
N GLY A 127 -31.47 4.01 40.09
CA GLY A 127 -30.99 4.45 38.77
C GLY A 127 -29.51 4.14 38.48
N ALA A 128 -28.77 3.58 39.45
CA ALA A 128 -27.44 3.04 39.25
C ALA A 128 -27.51 1.51 39.08
N GLU A 129 -26.71 0.98 38.16
CA GLU A 129 -26.57 -0.47 37.94
C GLU A 129 -25.37 -0.99 38.73
N TYR A 130 -25.55 -2.11 39.41
CA TYR A 130 -24.52 -2.83 40.12
C TYR A 130 -24.41 -4.24 39.56
N ARG A 131 -23.20 -4.75 39.47
CA ARG A 131 -22.96 -6.18 39.24
C ARG A 131 -22.76 -6.82 40.62
N VAL A 132 -23.52 -7.86 40.93
CA VAL A 132 -23.55 -8.49 42.26
C VAL A 132 -23.44 -10.00 42.17
N ILE A 133 -22.93 -10.62 43.22
CA ILE A 133 -22.94 -12.06 43.45
C ILE A 133 -23.40 -12.32 44.89
N SER A 134 -24.22 -13.34 45.10
CA SER A 134 -24.70 -13.71 46.44
C SER A 134 -24.44 -15.17 46.72
N ILE A 135 -23.89 -15.46 47.90
CA ILE A 135 -23.53 -16.80 48.36
C ILE A 135 -24.03 -17.04 49.80
N ALA A 136 -24.28 -18.31 50.12
CA ALA A 136 -24.60 -18.73 51.49
C ALA A 136 -23.30 -19.03 52.24
N VAL A 137 -23.10 -18.40 53.40
CA VAL A 137 -21.92 -18.59 54.26
C VAL A 137 -22.41 -18.93 55.67
N GLY A 138 -22.44 -20.23 55.99
CA GLY A 138 -23.06 -20.71 57.22
C GLY A 138 -24.58 -20.42 57.24
N PRO A 139 -25.13 -19.81 58.30
CA PRO A 139 -26.55 -19.46 58.37
C PRO A 139 -26.87 -18.10 57.70
N ASP A 140 -25.87 -17.41 57.15
CA ASP A 140 -26.00 -16.06 56.59
C ASP A 140 -25.99 -16.06 55.06
N VAL A 141 -26.58 -15.02 54.46
CA VAL A 141 -26.44 -14.74 53.02
C VAL A 141 -25.57 -13.50 52.85
N VAL A 142 -24.47 -13.64 52.11
CA VAL A 142 -23.55 -12.55 51.79
C VAL A 142 -23.72 -12.18 50.33
N LEU A 143 -23.93 -10.90 50.05
CA LEU A 143 -23.92 -10.30 48.73
C LEU A 143 -22.71 -9.39 48.60
N ILE A 144 -21.97 -9.55 47.51
CA ILE A 144 -20.84 -8.72 47.12
C ILE A 144 -21.23 -8.03 45.81
N GLY A 145 -21.04 -6.72 45.72
CA GLY A 145 -21.45 -5.92 44.57
C GLY A 145 -20.44 -4.86 44.18
N MET A 146 -20.40 -4.52 42.90
CA MET A 146 -19.59 -3.44 42.35
C MET A 146 -20.46 -2.53 41.45
N PRO A 147 -20.25 -1.20 41.47
CA PRO A 147 -20.97 -0.30 40.59
C PRO A 147 -20.53 -0.48 39.13
N LEU A 148 -21.50 -0.51 38.19
CA LEU A 148 -21.21 -0.50 36.75
C LEU A 148 -21.05 0.92 36.18
N ALA A 149 -21.15 1.95 37.02
CA ALA A 149 -21.01 3.34 36.60
C ALA A 149 -19.62 3.65 35.98
N PRO A 150 -18.48 3.21 36.54
CA PRO A 150 -17.18 3.41 35.92
C PRO A 150 -17.07 2.75 34.53
N ILE A 151 -17.63 1.55 34.36
CA ILE A 151 -17.68 0.86 33.07
C ILE A 151 -18.54 1.63 32.07
N ARG A 152 -19.71 2.11 32.50
CA ARG A 152 -20.60 2.92 31.67
C ARG A 152 -19.94 4.23 31.26
N ASP A 153 -19.23 4.88 32.16
CA ASP A 153 -18.51 6.13 31.90
C ASP A 153 -17.34 5.90 30.94
N ALA A 154 -16.58 4.81 31.10
CA ALA A 154 -15.53 4.40 30.18
C ALA A 154 -16.10 4.14 28.77
N VAL A 155 -17.18 3.37 28.66
CA VAL A 155 -17.86 3.11 27.38
C VAL A 155 -18.44 4.41 26.78
N THR A 156 -18.97 5.32 27.60
CA THR A 156 -19.51 6.61 27.14
C THR A 156 -18.40 7.53 26.63
N ARG A 157 -17.27 7.61 27.34
CA ARG A 157 -16.08 8.35 26.89
C ARG A 157 -15.54 7.78 25.57
N LEU A 158 -15.49 6.45 25.44
CA LEU A 158 -15.11 5.80 24.19
C LEU A 158 -16.07 6.16 23.06
N LEU A 159 -17.39 6.10 23.27
CA LEU A 159 -18.38 6.45 22.26
C LEU A 159 -18.31 7.93 21.88
N LEU A 160 -18.08 8.84 22.83
CA LEU A 160 -17.88 10.26 22.56
C LEU A 160 -16.59 10.51 21.75
N ALA A 161 -15.48 9.90 22.14
CA ALA A 161 -14.22 9.99 21.40
C ALA A 161 -14.36 9.42 19.98
N ALA A 162 -15.01 8.26 19.83
CA ALA A 162 -15.29 7.65 18.54
C ALA A 162 -16.21 8.53 17.67
N ALA A 163 -17.21 9.18 18.27
CA ALA A 163 -18.08 10.12 17.57
C ALA A 163 -17.31 11.35 17.08
N VAL A 164 -16.46 11.95 17.92
CA VAL A 164 -15.61 13.09 17.53
C VAL A 164 -14.70 12.70 16.36
N THR A 165 -13.96 11.60 16.49
CA THR A 165 -13.07 11.09 15.45
C THR A 165 -13.83 10.80 14.15
N SER A 166 -15.01 10.16 14.25
CA SER A 166 -15.84 9.86 13.08
C SER A 166 -16.33 11.12 12.36
N VAL A 167 -16.77 12.13 13.11
CA VAL A 167 -17.18 13.43 12.54
C VAL A 167 -16.02 14.11 11.83
N THR A 168 -14.83 14.13 12.44
CA THR A 168 -13.62 14.71 11.83
C THR A 168 -13.25 13.99 10.54
N VAL A 169 -13.25 12.66 10.53
CA VAL A 169 -12.96 11.85 9.34
C VAL A 169 -13.98 12.11 8.23
N LEU A 170 -15.28 12.13 8.55
CA LEU A 170 -16.34 12.40 7.57
C LEU A 170 -16.27 13.82 7.01
N ALA A 171 -15.97 14.83 7.84
CA ALA A 171 -15.81 16.21 7.39
C ALA A 171 -14.63 16.34 6.40
N LEU A 172 -13.49 15.72 6.71
CA LEU A 172 -12.31 15.72 5.84
C LEU A 172 -12.59 14.99 4.52
N LEU A 173 -13.20 13.81 4.57
CA LEU A 173 -13.58 13.05 3.37
C LEU A 173 -14.62 13.80 2.52
N GLY A 174 -15.56 14.50 3.14
CA GLY A 174 -16.57 15.29 2.44
C GLY A 174 -15.97 16.49 1.72
N LEU A 175 -15.08 17.22 2.37
CA LEU A 175 -14.33 18.33 1.77
C LEU A 175 -13.49 17.83 0.59
N LEU A 176 -12.80 16.69 0.78
CA LEU A 176 -11.95 16.11 -0.25
C LEU A 176 -12.73 15.60 -1.45
N GLY A 177 -13.82 14.88 -1.19
CA GLY A 177 -14.75 14.40 -2.20
C GLY A 177 -15.30 15.55 -3.02
N ARG A 178 -15.72 16.64 -2.36
CA ARG A 178 -16.20 17.85 -3.04
C ARG A 178 -15.13 18.46 -3.95
N LEU A 179 -13.88 18.62 -3.46
CA LEU A 179 -12.78 19.19 -4.24
C LEU A 179 -12.42 18.33 -5.47
N LEU A 180 -12.36 17.01 -5.30
CA LEU A 180 -12.00 16.07 -6.37
C LEU A 180 -13.11 15.94 -7.43
N VAL A 181 -14.36 15.82 -7.00
CA VAL A 181 -15.52 15.60 -7.87
C VAL A 181 -15.82 16.85 -8.72
N VAL A 182 -15.77 18.05 -8.12
CA VAL A 182 -15.97 19.30 -8.85
C VAL A 182 -14.89 19.50 -9.92
N ARG A 183 -13.63 19.20 -9.59
CA ARG A 183 -12.50 19.39 -10.53
C ARG A 183 -12.51 18.37 -11.67
N ARG A 184 -12.96 17.13 -11.42
CA ARG A 184 -12.93 16.03 -12.41
C ARG A 184 -14.14 16.00 -13.33
N LEU A 185 -15.31 16.48 -12.90
CA LEU A 185 -16.54 16.41 -13.68
C LEU A 185 -16.89 17.69 -14.45
N ARG A 186 -16.16 18.79 -14.25
CA ARG A 186 -16.34 20.04 -15.02
C ARG A 186 -16.41 19.82 -16.55
N PRO A 187 -15.58 18.97 -17.18
CA PRO A 187 -15.67 18.72 -18.62
C PRO A 187 -17.00 18.08 -19.08
N LEU A 188 -17.71 17.36 -18.20
CA LEU A 188 -19.03 16.81 -18.53
C LEU A 188 -20.12 17.88 -18.57
N ASP A 189 -20.00 18.94 -17.76
CA ASP A 189 -20.92 20.07 -17.80
C ASP A 189 -20.76 20.83 -19.14
N GLU A 190 -19.52 20.93 -19.63
CA GLU A 190 -19.21 21.54 -20.93
C GLU A 190 -19.77 20.72 -22.10
N ILE A 191 -19.73 19.38 -22.00
CA ILE A 191 -20.36 18.47 -22.98
C ILE A 191 -21.88 18.59 -22.94
N ALA A 192 -22.49 18.60 -21.75
CA ALA A 192 -23.93 18.73 -21.60
C ALA A 192 -24.42 20.05 -22.19
N ALA A 193 -23.73 21.16 -21.91
CA ALA A 193 -24.04 22.47 -22.48
C ALA A 193 -23.94 22.49 -24.01
N ALA A 194 -22.92 21.84 -24.58
CA ALA A 194 -22.77 21.71 -26.03
C ALA A 194 -23.85 20.82 -26.67
N ALA A 195 -24.27 19.76 -25.99
CA ALA A 195 -25.36 18.90 -26.45
C ALA A 195 -26.72 19.62 -26.43
N THR A 196 -26.97 20.47 -25.43
CA THR A 196 -28.17 21.33 -25.39
C THR A 196 -28.18 22.32 -26.55
N ALA A 197 -27.06 23.00 -26.83
CA ALA A 197 -26.95 23.90 -27.98
C ALA A 197 -27.18 23.18 -29.32
N LEU A 198 -26.72 21.94 -29.44
CA LEU A 198 -26.99 21.09 -30.61
C LEU A 198 -28.48 20.78 -30.77
N ALA A 199 -29.17 20.46 -29.67
CA ALA A 199 -30.61 20.18 -29.67
C ALA A 199 -31.42 21.42 -30.08
N ASP A 200 -30.90 22.62 -29.81
CA ASP A 200 -31.48 23.90 -30.20
C ASP A 200 -31.16 24.32 -31.65
N GLY A 201 -30.44 23.48 -32.42
CA GLY A 201 -30.19 23.67 -33.86
C GLY A 201 -28.84 24.28 -34.23
N ASP A 202 -27.97 24.57 -33.26
CA ASP A 202 -26.61 25.06 -33.52
C ASP A 202 -25.65 23.89 -33.81
N LEU A 203 -25.62 23.48 -35.08
CA LEU A 203 -24.71 22.44 -35.57
C LEU A 203 -23.26 22.92 -35.73
N GLU A 204 -22.97 24.20 -35.53
CA GLU A 204 -21.62 24.76 -35.59
C GLU A 204 -20.91 24.68 -34.24
N ARG A 205 -21.67 24.62 -33.13
CA ARG A 205 -21.11 24.43 -31.80
C ARG A 205 -20.31 23.13 -31.70
N ARG A 206 -19.07 23.24 -31.23
CA ARG A 206 -18.19 22.10 -30.95
C ARG A 206 -18.00 21.92 -29.46
N VAL A 207 -17.88 20.67 -29.04
CA VAL A 207 -17.50 20.31 -27.68
C VAL A 207 -16.00 20.65 -27.49
N PRO A 208 -15.62 21.44 -26.47
CA PRO A 208 -14.22 21.77 -26.20
C PRO A 208 -13.37 20.51 -26.00
N VAL A 209 -12.27 20.40 -26.75
CA VAL A 209 -11.34 19.28 -26.60
C VAL A 209 -10.47 19.53 -25.36
N PRO A 210 -10.47 18.65 -24.35
CA PRO A 210 -9.69 18.90 -23.14
C PRO A 210 -8.20 19.02 -23.47
N THR A 211 -7.58 20.12 -23.04
CA THR A 211 -6.18 20.43 -23.34
C THR A 211 -5.25 19.87 -22.25
N GLY A 212 -4.38 18.92 -22.63
CA GLY A 212 -3.36 18.35 -21.75
C GLY A 212 -2.81 17.01 -22.24
N PRO A 213 -1.56 16.64 -21.90
CA PRO A 213 -0.98 15.36 -22.29
C PRO A 213 -1.77 14.19 -21.66
N GLY A 214 -2.51 13.45 -22.49
CA GLY A 214 -3.35 12.31 -22.09
C GLY A 214 -4.85 12.57 -22.07
N ALA A 215 -5.32 13.80 -22.33
CA ALA A 215 -6.74 14.13 -22.39
C ALA A 215 -7.50 13.29 -23.44
N ALA A 216 -6.89 13.04 -24.60
CA ALA A 216 -7.43 12.19 -25.67
C ALA A 216 -7.61 10.70 -25.28
N ARG A 217 -7.01 10.24 -24.17
CA ARG A 217 -7.14 8.85 -23.68
C ARG A 217 -8.25 8.67 -22.64
N THR A 218 -8.81 9.76 -22.13
CA THR A 218 -9.92 9.70 -21.17
C THR A 218 -11.22 9.30 -21.87
N GLU A 219 -12.15 8.67 -21.16
CA GLU A 219 -13.48 8.34 -21.70
C GLU A 219 -14.20 9.59 -22.21
N VAL A 220 -14.09 10.68 -21.45
CA VAL A 220 -14.63 11.99 -21.80
C VAL A 220 -13.95 12.56 -23.06
N GLY A 221 -12.62 12.48 -23.17
CA GLY A 221 -11.89 12.91 -24.36
C GLY A 221 -12.21 12.08 -25.61
N ARG A 222 -12.35 10.76 -25.47
CA ARG A 222 -12.80 9.87 -26.56
C ARG A 222 -14.23 10.19 -26.99
N LEU A 223 -15.13 10.45 -26.03
CA LEU A 223 -16.51 10.86 -26.30
C LEU A 223 -16.57 12.21 -27.03
N THR A 224 -15.79 13.20 -26.59
CA THR A 224 -15.67 14.51 -27.26
C THR A 224 -15.21 14.35 -28.71
N VAL A 225 -14.20 13.52 -28.96
CA VAL A 225 -13.71 13.24 -30.32
C VAL A 225 -14.76 12.50 -31.15
N ALA A 226 -15.45 11.52 -30.59
CA ALA A 226 -16.49 10.76 -31.27
C ALA A 226 -17.71 11.64 -31.62
N ILE A 227 -18.17 12.50 -30.70
CA ILE A 227 -19.29 13.43 -30.93
C ILE A 227 -18.93 14.44 -32.03
N ASN A 228 -17.75 15.05 -31.96
CA ASN A 228 -17.30 15.98 -33.00
C ASN A 228 -17.12 15.27 -34.36
N GLY A 229 -16.68 14.00 -34.37
CA GLY A 229 -16.60 13.18 -35.59
C GLY A 229 -17.96 12.80 -36.17
N MET A 230 -18.95 12.48 -35.33
CA MET A 230 -20.33 12.23 -35.74
C MET A 230 -20.97 13.50 -36.34
N LEU A 231 -20.79 14.64 -35.68
CA LEU A 231 -21.23 15.96 -36.17
C LEU A 231 -20.68 16.25 -37.57
N ALA A 232 -19.38 15.99 -37.80
CA ALA A 232 -18.77 16.16 -39.11
C ALA A 232 -19.38 15.23 -40.18
N ARG A 233 -19.68 13.96 -39.82
CA ARG A 233 -20.34 13.01 -40.74
C ARG A 233 -21.76 13.42 -41.08
N ILE A 234 -22.54 13.91 -40.11
CA ILE A 234 -23.93 14.37 -40.32
C ILE A 234 -23.93 15.59 -41.25
N GLN A 235 -23.06 16.57 -41.01
CA GLN A 235 -22.92 17.73 -41.89
C GLN A 235 -22.54 17.31 -43.32
N GLY A 236 -21.61 16.36 -43.46
CA GLY A 236 -21.22 15.81 -44.77
C GLY A 236 -22.36 15.06 -45.48
N ALA A 237 -23.15 14.27 -44.75
CA ALA A 237 -24.28 13.51 -45.31
C ALA A 237 -25.43 14.43 -45.75
N LEU A 238 -25.75 15.48 -44.99
CA LEU A 238 -26.76 16.47 -45.35
C LEU A 238 -26.34 17.26 -46.60
N ALA A 239 -25.05 17.65 -46.70
CA ALA A 239 -24.52 18.31 -47.88
C ALA A 239 -24.50 17.41 -49.13
N ALA A 240 -24.25 16.11 -48.97
CA ALA A 240 -24.34 15.13 -50.06
C ALA A 240 -25.78 14.94 -50.54
N ARG A 241 -26.73 14.82 -49.60
CA ARG A 241 -28.16 14.71 -49.90
C ARG A 241 -28.68 15.93 -50.67
N ALA A 242 -28.33 17.13 -50.23
CA ALA A 242 -28.73 18.36 -50.91
C ALA A 242 -28.25 18.40 -52.39
N ARG A 243 -27.01 17.97 -52.65
CA ARG A 243 -26.47 17.88 -54.03
C ARG A 243 -27.20 16.84 -54.88
N SER A 244 -27.58 15.70 -54.30
CA SER A 244 -28.33 14.66 -55.00
C SER A 244 -29.75 15.12 -55.36
N GLU A 245 -30.42 15.82 -54.45
CA GLU A 245 -31.77 16.34 -54.69
C GLU A 245 -31.79 17.39 -55.81
N SER A 246 -30.79 18.26 -55.90
CA SER A 246 -30.70 19.25 -56.98
C SER A 246 -30.58 18.61 -58.36
N ARG A 247 -29.71 17.59 -58.53
CA ARG A 247 -29.53 16.89 -59.83
C ARG A 247 -30.78 16.14 -60.28
N MET A 248 -31.50 15.53 -59.34
CA MET A 248 -32.76 14.85 -59.65
C MET A 248 -33.82 15.83 -60.15
N ARG A 249 -33.92 17.02 -59.55
CA ARG A 249 -34.88 18.05 -60.00
C ARG A 249 -34.60 18.53 -61.42
N GLU A 250 -33.32 18.68 -61.78
CA GLU A 250 -32.87 19.08 -63.11
C GLU A 250 -33.20 18.01 -64.17
N PHE A 251 -32.86 16.74 -63.91
CA PHE A 251 -33.19 15.61 -64.79
C PHE A 251 -34.70 15.48 -65.07
N VAL A 252 -35.53 15.60 -64.03
CA VAL A 252 -36.99 15.51 -64.16
C VAL A 252 -37.54 16.68 -64.98
N ALA A 253 -36.97 17.88 -64.86
CA ALA A 253 -37.37 19.05 -65.64
C ALA A 253 -37.09 18.85 -67.14
N ASP A 254 -35.88 18.40 -67.50
CA ASP A 254 -35.46 18.21 -68.89
C ASP A 254 -36.25 17.09 -69.58
N ALA A 255 -36.38 15.93 -68.94
CA ALA A 255 -37.14 14.79 -69.48
C ALA A 255 -38.62 15.15 -69.72
N SER A 256 -39.21 15.95 -68.82
CA SER A 256 -40.60 16.40 -68.95
C SER A 256 -40.81 17.33 -70.15
N HIS A 257 -39.80 18.13 -70.51
CA HIS A 257 -39.87 19.04 -71.64
C HIS A 257 -39.80 18.28 -72.97
N GLU A 258 -38.88 17.33 -73.09
CA GLU A 258 -38.61 16.61 -74.34
C GLU A 258 -39.66 15.55 -74.69
N LEU A 259 -40.35 14.97 -73.70
CA LEU A 259 -41.50 14.09 -73.94
C LEU A 259 -42.76 14.85 -74.32
N ARG A 260 -42.92 16.09 -73.85
CA ARG A 260 -44.13 16.90 -74.12
C ARG A 260 -44.24 17.27 -75.60
N THR A 261 -43.13 17.55 -76.25
CA THR A 261 -43.07 17.98 -77.66
C THR A 261 -43.67 16.96 -78.64
N PRO A 262 -43.22 15.68 -78.69
CA PRO A 262 -43.81 14.67 -79.58
C PRO A 262 -45.26 14.34 -79.20
N VAL A 263 -45.59 14.29 -77.90
CA VAL A 263 -46.99 14.08 -77.44
C VAL A 263 -47.90 15.20 -77.94
N THR A 264 -47.44 16.45 -77.93
CA THR A 264 -48.19 17.61 -78.41
C THR A 264 -48.41 17.53 -79.92
N SER A 265 -47.39 17.11 -80.69
CA SER A 265 -47.49 16.89 -82.14
C SER A 265 -48.50 15.78 -82.48
N ILE A 266 -48.41 14.63 -81.81
CA ILE A 266 -49.35 13.50 -81.97
C ILE A 266 -50.78 13.95 -81.67
N LYS A 267 -50.97 14.64 -80.54
CA LYS A 267 -52.28 15.17 -80.14
C LYS A 267 -52.83 16.17 -81.15
N GLY A 268 -51.98 17.06 -81.69
CA GLY A 268 -52.36 18.02 -82.72
C GLY A 268 -52.84 17.34 -84.01
N TYR A 269 -52.09 16.36 -84.52
CA TYR A 269 -52.49 15.58 -85.70
C TYR A 269 -53.79 14.78 -85.46
N LEU A 270 -53.93 14.15 -84.29
CA LEU A 270 -55.16 13.45 -83.91
C LEU A 270 -56.36 14.39 -83.79
N GLN A 271 -56.17 15.61 -83.29
CA GLN A 271 -57.23 16.62 -83.24
C GLN A 271 -57.67 17.08 -84.63
N LEU A 272 -56.73 17.25 -85.57
CA LEU A 272 -57.04 17.60 -86.97
C LEU A 272 -57.81 16.49 -87.69
N VAL A 273 -57.49 15.23 -87.40
CA VAL A 273 -58.28 14.07 -87.89
C VAL A 273 -59.66 14.06 -87.26
N ARG A 274 -59.76 14.26 -85.94
CA ARG A 274 -61.03 14.21 -85.21
C ARG A 274 -61.97 15.38 -85.54
N SER A 275 -61.43 16.54 -85.90
CA SER A 275 -62.22 17.69 -86.34
C SER A 275 -62.71 17.60 -87.79
N GLY A 276 -62.36 16.52 -88.51
CA GLY A 276 -62.73 16.32 -89.92
C GLY A 276 -61.94 17.17 -90.91
N VAL A 277 -60.95 17.94 -90.44
CA VAL A 277 -60.08 18.79 -91.28
C VAL A 277 -59.12 17.93 -92.11
N VAL A 278 -58.79 16.72 -91.65
CA VAL A 278 -57.92 15.76 -92.35
C VAL A 278 -58.60 14.39 -92.43
N ASP A 279 -58.80 13.87 -93.64
CA ASP A 279 -59.22 12.48 -93.88
C ASP A 279 -57.99 11.57 -94.01
N LEU A 280 -57.88 10.58 -93.13
CA LEU A 280 -56.78 9.61 -93.09
C LEU A 280 -56.69 8.76 -94.36
N ARG A 281 -57.80 8.54 -95.09
CA ARG A 281 -57.79 7.77 -96.35
C ARG A 281 -57.14 8.54 -97.51
N ALA A 282 -57.21 9.87 -97.48
CA ALA A 282 -56.63 10.75 -98.51
C ALA A 282 -55.20 11.19 -98.18
N ARG A 283 -54.78 11.10 -96.91
CA ARG A 283 -53.49 11.63 -96.39
C ARG A 283 -52.74 10.60 -95.55
N PRO A 284 -52.23 9.50 -96.16
CA PRO A 284 -51.46 8.47 -95.46
C PRO A 284 -50.15 9.02 -94.85
N ASP A 285 -49.69 10.18 -95.31
CA ASP A 285 -48.54 10.90 -94.76
C ASP A 285 -48.75 11.36 -93.31
N VAL A 286 -49.99 11.57 -92.86
CA VAL A 286 -50.31 11.95 -91.47
C VAL A 286 -50.21 10.74 -90.54
N LEU A 287 -50.68 9.57 -90.97
CA LEU A 287 -50.50 8.30 -90.26
C LEU A 287 -49.01 7.98 -90.10
N ARG A 288 -48.23 8.12 -91.19
CA ARG A 288 -46.77 7.96 -91.14
C ARG A 288 -46.09 8.94 -90.19
N ARG A 289 -46.55 10.20 -90.09
CA ARG A 289 -46.01 11.18 -89.13
C ARG A 289 -46.35 10.84 -87.68
N LEU A 290 -47.57 10.34 -87.41
CA LEU A 290 -47.96 9.86 -86.08
C LEU A 290 -47.12 8.67 -85.64
N GLU A 291 -46.90 7.72 -86.55
CA GLU A 291 -46.04 6.56 -86.33
C GLU A 291 -44.59 6.98 -86.07
N GLN A 292 -44.04 7.90 -86.88
CA GLN A 292 -42.69 8.45 -86.69
C GLN A 292 -42.52 9.16 -85.35
N GLU A 293 -43.49 9.96 -84.89
CA GLU A 293 -43.42 10.60 -83.56
C GLU A 293 -43.55 9.60 -82.42
N SER A 294 -44.29 8.50 -82.61
CA SER A 294 -44.39 7.40 -81.64
C SER A 294 -43.09 6.60 -81.54
N GLU A 295 -42.50 6.21 -82.69
CA GLU A 295 -41.21 5.53 -82.74
C GLU A 295 -40.10 6.40 -82.13
N ARG A 296 -40.10 7.69 -82.44
CA ARG A 296 -39.17 8.67 -81.87
C ARG A 296 -39.32 8.78 -80.35
N MET A 297 -40.54 8.78 -79.83
CA MET A 297 -40.80 8.79 -78.38
C MET A 297 -40.30 7.50 -77.73
N GLY A 298 -40.50 6.35 -78.37
CA GLY A 298 -39.98 5.06 -77.90
C GLY A 298 -38.45 5.03 -77.79
N ALA A 299 -37.76 5.55 -78.81
CA ALA A 299 -36.30 5.68 -78.79
C ALA A 299 -35.82 6.63 -77.68
N LEU A 300 -36.45 7.81 -77.54
CA LEU A 300 -36.10 8.81 -76.53
C LEU A 300 -36.30 8.32 -75.10
N VAL A 301 -37.37 7.56 -74.84
CA VAL A 301 -37.62 6.93 -73.52
C VAL A 301 -36.55 5.87 -73.23
N THR A 302 -36.19 5.05 -74.22
CA THR A 302 -35.16 4.01 -74.05
C THR A 302 -33.81 4.64 -73.70
N ASP A 303 -33.43 5.70 -74.41
CA ASP A 303 -32.19 6.46 -74.19
C ASP A 303 -32.16 7.16 -72.82
N LEU A 304 -33.28 7.76 -72.39
CA LEU A 304 -33.41 8.38 -71.06
C LEU A 304 -33.34 7.37 -69.93
N LEU A 305 -33.96 6.20 -70.08
CA LEU A 305 -33.88 5.12 -69.09
C LEU A 305 -32.46 4.55 -69.01
N TYR A 306 -31.74 4.51 -70.13
CA TYR A 306 -30.33 4.10 -70.15
C TYR A 306 -29.44 5.11 -69.41
N LEU A 307 -29.59 6.42 -69.70
CA LEU A 307 -28.88 7.48 -68.97
C LEU A 307 -29.20 7.48 -67.47
N ALA A 308 -30.47 7.32 -67.10
CA ALA A 308 -30.89 7.23 -65.70
C ALA A 308 -30.28 6.02 -64.98
N ARG A 309 -30.09 4.88 -65.67
CA ARG A 309 -29.37 3.72 -65.11
C ARG A 309 -27.89 3.99 -64.87
N LEU A 310 -27.23 4.70 -65.80
CA LEU A 310 -25.83 5.12 -65.64
C LEU A 310 -25.67 6.13 -64.47
N ASP A 311 -26.64 7.02 -64.26
CA ASP A 311 -26.63 8.01 -63.17
C ASP A 311 -27.02 7.41 -61.80
N ALA A 312 -27.84 6.35 -61.76
CA ALA A 312 -28.35 5.72 -60.54
C ALA A 312 -27.35 4.79 -59.81
N GLY A 313 -26.19 4.49 -60.41
CA GLY A 313 -25.03 3.98 -59.67
C GLY A 313 -24.80 2.47 -59.51
N PRO A 314 -25.49 1.50 -60.16
CA PRO A 314 -24.89 0.18 -60.33
C PRO A 314 -23.72 0.31 -61.30
N ALA A 315 -22.51 -0.01 -60.86
CA ALA A 315 -21.34 -0.04 -61.74
C ALA A 315 -21.62 -0.96 -62.94
N PRO A 316 -21.23 -0.59 -64.18
CA PRO A 316 -21.43 -1.41 -65.36
C PRO A 316 -20.80 -2.79 -65.16
N ARG A 317 -21.41 -3.83 -65.74
CA ARG A 317 -20.92 -5.22 -65.59
C ARG A 317 -19.58 -5.34 -66.33
N THR A 318 -18.47 -5.22 -65.61
CA THR A 318 -17.14 -5.29 -66.20
C THR A 318 -16.74 -6.74 -66.47
N THR A 319 -16.60 -7.09 -67.74
CA THR A 319 -16.02 -8.36 -68.20
C THR A 319 -14.85 -8.06 -69.12
N ARG A 320 -13.99 -9.05 -69.37
CA ARG A 320 -12.89 -8.87 -70.32
C ARG A 320 -13.45 -8.97 -71.75
N VAL A 321 -13.49 -7.85 -72.46
CA VAL A 321 -14.05 -7.74 -73.81
C VAL A 321 -12.92 -7.54 -74.82
N ASP A 322 -12.90 -8.34 -75.90
CA ASP A 322 -12.03 -8.08 -77.04
C ASP A 322 -12.62 -6.97 -77.92
N LEU A 323 -12.08 -5.76 -77.78
CA LEU A 323 -12.57 -4.58 -78.46
C LEU A 323 -12.32 -4.63 -79.97
N ALA A 324 -11.26 -5.32 -80.42
CA ALA A 324 -11.00 -5.49 -81.85
C ALA A 324 -12.05 -6.39 -82.51
N ALA A 325 -12.51 -7.44 -81.81
CA ALA A 325 -13.60 -8.29 -82.27
C ALA A 325 -14.94 -7.52 -82.27
N LEU A 326 -15.22 -6.78 -81.20
CA LEU A 326 -16.46 -5.99 -81.10
C LEU A 326 -16.57 -4.91 -82.20
N ILE A 327 -15.46 -4.26 -82.56
CA ILE A 327 -15.44 -3.28 -83.66
C ILE A 327 -15.66 -3.97 -85.01
N ARG A 328 -15.08 -5.17 -85.24
CA ARG A 328 -15.33 -5.94 -86.47
C ARG A 328 -16.82 -6.29 -86.61
N ASP A 329 -17.46 -6.74 -85.53
CA ASP A 329 -18.89 -7.03 -85.51
C ASP A 329 -19.71 -5.75 -85.82
N ALA A 330 -19.42 -4.64 -85.14
CA ALA A 330 -20.14 -3.39 -85.35
C ALA A 330 -19.98 -2.82 -86.77
N VAL A 331 -18.80 -2.96 -87.38
CA VAL A 331 -18.57 -2.58 -88.78
C VAL A 331 -19.29 -3.52 -89.75
N ALA A 332 -19.36 -4.83 -89.44
CA ALA A 332 -20.13 -5.78 -90.23
C ALA A 332 -21.62 -5.47 -90.19
N ASP A 333 -22.17 -5.14 -89.01
CA ASP A 333 -23.55 -4.70 -88.84
C ASP A 333 -23.82 -3.42 -89.64
N ALA A 334 -22.90 -2.44 -89.61
CA ALA A 334 -23.02 -1.21 -90.39
C ALA A 334 -23.03 -1.48 -91.91
N ARG A 335 -22.16 -2.38 -92.40
CA ARG A 335 -22.11 -2.78 -93.82
C ARG A 335 -23.35 -3.56 -94.24
N ALA A 336 -23.97 -4.32 -93.35
CA ALA A 336 -25.22 -5.03 -93.64
C ALA A 336 -26.37 -4.05 -93.92
N VAL A 337 -26.35 -2.87 -93.29
CA VAL A 337 -27.39 -1.84 -93.51
C VAL A 337 -27.13 -0.96 -94.74
N GLU A 338 -25.86 -0.68 -95.08
CA GLU A 338 -25.48 0.09 -96.27
C GLU A 338 -24.28 -0.58 -96.99
N PRO A 339 -24.53 -1.58 -97.86
CA PRO A 339 -23.47 -2.41 -98.45
C PRO A 339 -22.48 -1.63 -99.33
N ASP A 340 -22.96 -0.56 -99.96
CA ASP A 340 -22.20 0.24 -100.93
C ASP A 340 -21.28 1.29 -100.27
N ARG A 341 -21.32 1.44 -98.94
CA ARG A 341 -20.47 2.40 -98.21
C ARG A 341 -19.09 1.80 -97.89
N PRO A 342 -17.98 2.41 -98.35
CA PRO A 342 -16.64 1.94 -98.01
C PRO A 342 -16.30 2.28 -96.54
N ILE A 343 -16.20 1.26 -95.68
CA ILE A 343 -15.75 1.39 -94.29
C ILE A 343 -14.39 0.69 -94.14
N GLY A 344 -13.31 1.46 -94.03
CA GLY A 344 -11.96 0.93 -93.78
C GLY A 344 -11.74 0.66 -92.29
N THR A 345 -10.93 -0.34 -91.94
CA THR A 345 -10.61 -0.67 -90.54
C THR A 345 -9.10 -0.86 -90.34
N ASP A 346 -8.50 -0.14 -89.38
CA ASP A 346 -7.14 -0.38 -88.90
C ASP A 346 -7.20 -0.95 -87.48
N LEU A 347 -7.22 -2.29 -87.40
CA LEU A 347 -7.46 -3.01 -86.16
C LEU A 347 -6.35 -4.05 -85.91
N PRO A 348 -5.78 -4.13 -84.69
CA PRO A 348 -4.92 -5.23 -84.31
C PRO A 348 -5.70 -6.56 -84.22
N ALA A 349 -4.98 -7.69 -84.17
CA ALA A 349 -5.58 -9.02 -84.10
C ALA A 349 -6.57 -9.17 -82.92
N SER A 350 -6.18 -8.72 -81.74
CA SER A 350 -7.01 -8.69 -80.53
C SER A 350 -6.54 -7.57 -79.59
N ARG A 351 -7.47 -6.92 -78.88
CA ARG A 351 -7.15 -5.92 -77.85
C ARG A 351 -8.22 -5.93 -76.76
N THR A 352 -7.87 -6.37 -75.56
CA THR A 352 -8.84 -6.56 -74.47
C THR A 352 -8.95 -5.36 -73.53
N VAL A 353 -10.18 -4.99 -73.19
CA VAL A 353 -10.52 -3.97 -72.16
C VAL A 353 -11.48 -4.58 -71.14
N ASP A 354 -11.48 -4.05 -69.91
CA ASP A 354 -12.47 -4.44 -68.90
C ASP A 354 -13.70 -3.53 -69.04
N GLY A 355 -14.84 -4.09 -69.44
CA GLY A 355 -16.05 -3.32 -69.67
C GLY A 355 -17.30 -4.15 -69.92
N ASP A 356 -18.43 -3.45 -70.00
CA ASP A 356 -19.72 -4.05 -70.33
C ASP A 356 -19.83 -4.18 -71.86
N PRO A 357 -19.90 -5.41 -72.40
CA PRO A 357 -19.91 -5.63 -73.84
C PRO A 357 -21.13 -5.00 -74.52
N ASP A 358 -22.28 -4.94 -73.84
CA ASP A 358 -23.50 -4.37 -74.38
C ASP A 358 -23.41 -2.84 -74.43
N ALA A 359 -22.85 -2.23 -73.38
CA ALA A 359 -22.61 -0.79 -73.35
C ALA A 359 -21.60 -0.35 -74.41
N LEU A 360 -20.51 -1.09 -74.61
CA LEU A 360 -19.50 -0.79 -75.63
C LEU A 360 -20.03 -1.01 -77.05
N ARG A 361 -20.89 -2.02 -77.26
CA ARG A 361 -21.61 -2.20 -78.53
C ARG A 361 -22.54 -1.03 -78.81
N GLN A 362 -23.26 -0.54 -77.80
CA GLN A 362 -24.12 0.64 -77.91
C GLN A 362 -23.32 1.90 -78.28
N VAL A 363 -22.12 2.09 -77.69
CA VAL A 363 -21.22 3.20 -78.06
C VAL A 363 -20.84 3.13 -79.54
N LEU A 364 -20.38 1.97 -80.02
CA LEU A 364 -19.99 1.78 -81.41
C LEU A 364 -21.17 1.93 -82.38
N ALA A 365 -22.34 1.41 -82.02
CA ALA A 365 -23.56 1.54 -82.81
C ALA A 365 -24.01 3.00 -82.94
N ASN A 366 -23.89 3.80 -81.87
CA ASN A 366 -24.20 5.23 -81.90
C ASN A 366 -23.21 6.01 -82.79
N LEU A 367 -21.92 5.69 -82.72
CA LEU A 367 -20.90 6.36 -83.54
C LEU A 367 -21.04 6.02 -85.03
N LEU A 368 -21.17 4.74 -85.38
CA LEU A 368 -21.36 4.30 -86.77
C LEU A 368 -22.74 4.69 -87.32
N GLY A 369 -23.77 4.69 -86.47
CA GLY A 369 -25.09 5.23 -86.79
C GLY A 369 -25.04 6.72 -87.14
N ASN A 370 -24.24 7.50 -86.43
CA ASN A 370 -24.03 8.92 -86.73
C ASN A 370 -23.35 9.12 -88.08
N VAL A 371 -22.32 8.33 -88.41
CA VAL A 371 -21.67 8.37 -89.73
C VAL A 371 -22.71 8.20 -90.84
N ARG A 372 -23.56 7.17 -90.74
CA ARG A 372 -24.63 6.91 -91.72
C ARG A 372 -25.66 8.04 -91.78
N SER A 373 -26.11 8.55 -90.64
CA SER A 373 -27.20 9.54 -90.58
C SER A 373 -26.78 10.96 -90.93
N HIS A 374 -25.49 11.30 -90.81
CA HIS A 374 -24.99 12.67 -90.94
C HIS A 374 -23.99 12.87 -92.09
N THR A 375 -23.71 11.85 -92.89
CA THR A 375 -22.89 11.97 -94.10
C THR A 375 -23.66 11.46 -95.34
N PRO A 376 -23.41 12.01 -96.54
CA PRO A 376 -24.03 11.53 -97.77
C PRO A 376 -23.80 10.02 -98.02
N PRO A 377 -24.71 9.32 -98.71
CA PRO A 377 -24.51 7.93 -99.11
C PRO A 377 -23.22 7.75 -99.90
N GLY A 378 -22.45 6.70 -99.60
CA GLY A 378 -21.17 6.41 -100.24
C GLY A 378 -19.96 7.17 -99.70
N THR A 379 -20.11 8.08 -98.72
CA THR A 379 -18.97 8.75 -98.08
C THR A 379 -18.11 7.74 -97.29
N PRO A 380 -16.79 7.68 -97.52
CA PRO A 380 -15.91 6.77 -96.80
C PRO A 380 -15.87 7.04 -95.30
N ALA A 381 -15.74 5.97 -94.51
CA ALA A 381 -15.50 6.03 -93.08
C ALA A 381 -14.35 5.10 -92.68
N HIS A 382 -13.61 5.48 -91.65
CA HIS A 382 -12.48 4.73 -91.16
C HIS A 382 -12.57 4.54 -89.64
N VAL A 383 -12.42 3.29 -89.18
CA VAL A 383 -12.35 2.96 -87.76
C VAL A 383 -10.96 2.45 -87.42
N ALA A 384 -10.27 3.13 -86.51
CA ALA A 384 -8.93 2.74 -86.06
C ALA A 384 -8.90 2.46 -84.56
N LEU A 385 -8.13 1.45 -84.17
CA LEU A 385 -7.92 1.05 -82.77
C LEU A 385 -6.44 1.14 -82.42
N THR A 386 -6.07 2.13 -81.62
CA THR A 386 -4.69 2.37 -81.20
C THR A 386 -4.53 2.18 -79.69
N GLY A 387 -3.36 1.68 -79.25
CA GLY A 387 -3.04 1.55 -77.82
C GLY A 387 -1.87 2.44 -77.45
N SER A 388 -2.05 3.34 -76.48
CA SER A 388 -0.99 4.22 -75.99
C SER A 388 -1.14 4.44 -74.49
N GLY A 389 -0.06 4.25 -73.71
CA GLY A 389 0.03 4.67 -72.30
C GLY A 389 -1.00 4.05 -71.33
N GLY A 390 -1.28 2.75 -71.41
CA GLY A 390 -2.20 2.07 -70.47
C GLY A 390 -3.70 2.28 -70.77
N ALA A 391 -4.03 3.00 -71.84
CA ALA A 391 -5.38 3.14 -72.37
C ALA A 391 -5.44 2.70 -73.85
N VAL A 392 -6.64 2.29 -74.27
CA VAL A 392 -6.97 1.93 -75.65
C VAL A 392 -7.85 3.06 -76.22
N ARG A 393 -7.49 3.59 -77.38
CA ARG A 393 -8.22 4.65 -78.08
C ARG A 393 -8.87 4.08 -79.34
N VAL A 394 -10.17 4.34 -79.48
CA VAL A 394 -10.94 4.09 -80.70
C VAL A 394 -11.21 5.42 -81.38
N THR A 395 -10.94 5.50 -82.68
CA THR A 395 -11.22 6.65 -83.53
C THR A 395 -12.12 6.23 -84.67
N VAL A 396 -13.23 6.95 -84.84
CA VAL A 396 -14.15 6.82 -85.98
C VAL A 396 -14.07 8.13 -86.76
N THR A 397 -13.56 8.07 -87.98
CA THR A 397 -13.35 9.22 -88.87
C THR A 397 -14.20 9.06 -90.12
N ASP A 398 -14.95 10.09 -90.49
CA ASP A 398 -15.65 10.17 -91.78
C ASP A 398 -15.11 11.31 -92.65
N GLU A 399 -15.30 11.19 -93.97
CA GLU A 399 -14.97 12.26 -94.95
C GLU A 399 -16.17 13.16 -95.26
N GLY A 400 -17.09 13.31 -94.30
CA GLY A 400 -18.29 14.14 -94.43
C GLY A 400 -18.02 15.64 -94.25
N PRO A 401 -19.08 16.46 -94.11
CA PRO A 401 -18.95 17.92 -94.01
C PRO A 401 -18.22 18.41 -92.74
N GLY A 402 -17.97 17.53 -91.75
CA GLY A 402 -17.28 17.85 -90.51
C GLY A 402 -18.12 18.70 -89.53
N LEU A 403 -17.55 19.00 -88.36
CA LEU A 403 -18.13 19.87 -87.33
C LEU A 403 -17.24 21.09 -87.11
N ASN A 404 -17.83 22.29 -87.02
CA ASN A 404 -17.07 23.48 -86.67
C ASN A 404 -16.70 23.49 -85.16
N PRO A 405 -15.68 24.26 -84.71
CA PRO A 405 -15.21 24.25 -83.32
C PRO A 405 -16.25 24.68 -82.26
N HIS A 406 -17.32 25.36 -82.67
CA HIS A 406 -18.43 25.70 -81.77
C HIS A 406 -19.40 24.51 -81.64
N GLN A 407 -19.71 23.84 -82.75
CA GLN A 407 -20.52 22.62 -82.80
C GLN A 407 -19.84 21.47 -82.05
N ALA A 408 -18.52 21.31 -82.21
CA ALA A 408 -17.76 20.26 -81.51
C ALA A 408 -17.76 20.41 -79.98
N ARG A 409 -17.87 21.64 -79.44
CA ARG A 409 -17.91 21.91 -77.99
C ARG A 409 -19.22 21.49 -77.32
N HIS A 410 -20.32 21.57 -78.06
CA HIS A 410 -21.66 21.23 -77.57
C HIS A 410 -22.15 19.86 -78.06
N ALA A 411 -21.37 19.15 -78.87
CA ALA A 411 -21.76 17.88 -79.49
C ALA A 411 -22.07 16.76 -78.49
N PHE A 412 -21.54 16.83 -77.27
CA PHE A 412 -21.81 15.88 -76.18
C PHE A 412 -22.90 16.35 -75.21
N ASP A 413 -23.44 17.55 -75.39
CA ASP A 413 -24.54 18.06 -74.56
C ASP A 413 -25.81 17.26 -74.85
N ARG A 414 -26.61 16.99 -73.81
CA ARG A 414 -27.87 16.25 -73.94
C ARG A 414 -28.85 17.03 -74.83
N PHE A 415 -29.50 16.34 -75.77
CA PHE A 415 -30.49 16.90 -76.71
C PHE A 415 -29.95 17.93 -77.70
N TRP A 416 -28.64 18.10 -77.79
CA TRP A 416 -28.03 19.05 -78.70
C TRP A 416 -27.97 18.51 -80.13
N ARG A 417 -28.29 19.36 -81.12
CA ARG A 417 -28.24 19.05 -82.55
C ARG A 417 -27.63 20.21 -83.31
N ALA A 418 -26.78 19.92 -84.30
CA ALA A 418 -26.32 20.92 -85.27
C ALA A 418 -27.46 21.23 -86.26
N ASP A 419 -27.88 22.49 -86.36
CA ASP A 419 -28.97 22.93 -87.25
C ASP A 419 -28.69 22.61 -88.73
N GLY A 420 -29.62 21.89 -89.39
CA GLY A 420 -29.67 21.84 -90.86
C GLY A 420 -30.09 20.55 -91.58
N SER A 421 -30.19 19.38 -90.93
CA SER A 421 -30.66 18.15 -91.62
C SER A 421 -32.17 17.91 -91.40
N ARG A 422 -33.00 18.49 -92.27
CA ARG A 422 -34.44 18.15 -92.39
C ARG A 422 -34.66 16.81 -93.10
N SER A 423 -33.90 15.78 -92.73
CA SER A 423 -34.17 14.39 -93.12
C SER A 423 -35.07 13.74 -92.07
N ALA A 424 -36.05 12.96 -92.52
CA ALA A 424 -37.06 12.30 -91.69
C ALA A 424 -36.51 11.17 -90.78
N THR A 425 -35.19 11.08 -90.63
CA THR A 425 -34.45 9.95 -90.01
C THR A 425 -33.44 10.40 -88.94
N GLY A 426 -33.44 11.67 -88.51
CA GLY A 426 -32.49 12.20 -87.53
C GLY A 426 -32.89 12.02 -86.06
N GLY A 427 -32.08 11.30 -85.27
CA GLY A 427 -32.33 10.88 -83.88
C GLY A 427 -32.45 11.99 -82.82
N ALA A 428 -32.66 11.59 -81.56
CA ALA A 428 -33.03 12.46 -80.43
C ALA A 428 -31.94 13.44 -79.92
N GLY A 429 -30.74 13.46 -80.51
CA GLY A 429 -29.62 14.27 -79.99
C GLY A 429 -29.02 13.72 -78.69
N LEU A 430 -29.34 12.48 -78.32
CA LEU A 430 -28.85 11.81 -77.11
C LEU A 430 -27.65 10.89 -77.38
N GLY A 431 -27.39 10.52 -78.64
CA GLY A 431 -26.41 9.49 -78.99
C GLY A 431 -24.98 9.78 -78.51
N LEU A 432 -24.47 11.01 -78.72
CA LEU A 432 -23.13 11.37 -78.26
C LEU A 432 -23.06 11.59 -76.74
N ALA A 433 -24.11 12.11 -76.11
CA ALA A 433 -24.20 12.19 -74.65
C ALA A 433 -24.16 10.80 -74.00
N ILE A 434 -24.84 9.81 -74.60
CA ILE A 434 -24.77 8.40 -74.20
C ILE A 434 -23.35 7.85 -74.36
N VAL A 435 -22.66 8.17 -75.46
CA VAL A 435 -21.25 7.78 -75.66
C VAL A 435 -20.37 8.33 -74.55
N ALA A 436 -20.49 9.62 -74.22
CA ALA A 436 -19.70 10.24 -73.17
C ALA A 436 -19.97 9.60 -71.79
N GLU A 437 -21.24 9.40 -71.42
CA GLU A 437 -21.61 8.83 -70.13
C GLU A 437 -21.25 7.35 -70.01
N ALA A 438 -21.46 6.57 -71.06
CA ALA A 438 -21.06 5.16 -71.09
C ALA A 438 -19.52 5.03 -71.00
N VAL A 439 -18.76 5.82 -71.76
CA VAL A 439 -17.30 5.80 -71.71
C VAL A 439 -16.79 6.25 -70.33
N ARG A 440 -17.39 7.28 -69.73
CA ARG A 440 -17.05 7.76 -68.38
C ARG A 440 -17.34 6.70 -67.31
N ALA A 441 -18.45 5.97 -67.44
CA ALA A 441 -18.77 4.84 -66.55
C ALA A 441 -17.72 3.71 -66.62
N HIS A 442 -16.96 3.63 -67.72
CA HIS A 442 -15.85 2.70 -67.93
C HIS A 442 -14.47 3.31 -67.60
N GLY A 443 -14.41 4.45 -66.91
CA GLY A 443 -13.16 5.13 -66.54
C GLY A 443 -12.44 5.78 -67.73
N GLY A 444 -13.15 5.97 -68.84
CA GLY A 444 -12.65 6.53 -70.08
C GLY A 444 -13.00 7.99 -70.30
N THR A 445 -12.54 8.54 -71.43
CA THR A 445 -12.91 9.88 -71.90
C THR A 445 -13.24 9.86 -73.39
N ALA A 446 -14.23 10.65 -73.83
CA ALA A 446 -14.62 10.80 -75.23
C ALA A 446 -14.41 12.25 -75.69
N GLY A 447 -14.15 12.43 -76.99
CA GLY A 447 -13.90 13.74 -77.59
C GLY A 447 -14.12 13.74 -79.10
N ILE A 448 -14.06 14.93 -79.70
CA ILE A 448 -14.18 15.15 -81.14
C ILE A 448 -13.02 16.02 -81.60
N GLU A 449 -12.36 15.64 -82.68
CA GLU A 449 -11.33 16.42 -83.36
C GLU A 449 -11.95 17.09 -84.61
N PRO A 450 -11.95 18.43 -84.70
CA PRO A 450 -12.49 19.15 -85.85
C PRO A 450 -11.53 19.08 -87.06
N GLY A 451 -12.06 18.80 -88.25
CA GLY A 451 -11.30 18.72 -89.52
C GLY A 451 -12.20 18.70 -90.76
N PRO A 452 -11.63 18.55 -91.98
CA PRO A 452 -12.39 18.24 -93.20
C PRO A 452 -12.86 16.77 -93.09
N GLY A 453 -14.00 16.58 -92.41
CA GLY A 453 -14.47 15.30 -91.89
C GLY A 453 -14.62 15.33 -90.36
N ALA A 454 -15.49 14.50 -89.78
CA ALA A 454 -15.61 14.41 -88.32
C ALA A 454 -14.80 13.22 -87.78
N THR A 455 -13.87 13.48 -86.85
CA THR A 455 -13.19 12.41 -86.10
C THR A 455 -13.72 12.40 -84.67
N VAL A 456 -14.47 11.36 -84.32
CA VAL A 456 -14.95 11.13 -82.96
C VAL A 456 -14.12 10.03 -82.32
N TRP A 457 -13.64 10.27 -81.11
CA TRP A 457 -12.77 9.33 -80.41
C TRP A 457 -13.24 9.07 -78.99
N PHE A 458 -12.90 7.89 -78.48
CA PHE A 458 -13.00 7.59 -77.06
C PHE A 458 -11.83 6.74 -76.59
N THR A 459 -11.51 6.86 -75.30
CA THR A 459 -10.43 6.13 -74.63
C THR A 459 -10.99 5.32 -73.48
N ILE A 460 -10.51 4.09 -73.29
CA ILE A 460 -10.86 3.23 -72.16
C ILE A 460 -9.56 2.62 -71.60
N PRO A 461 -9.40 2.48 -70.27
CA PRO A 461 -8.25 1.80 -69.69
C PRO A 461 -8.06 0.39 -70.24
N ALA A 462 -6.81 -0.01 -70.52
CA ALA A 462 -6.50 -1.37 -70.93
C ALA A 462 -6.73 -2.36 -69.76
N ALA A 463 -7.12 -3.61 -70.07
CA ALA A 463 -7.35 -4.63 -69.06
C ALA A 463 -6.12 -4.80 -68.14
N GLY A 464 -6.31 -4.67 -66.83
CA GLY A 464 -5.23 -4.79 -65.82
C GLY A 464 -4.66 -3.49 -65.22
N ALA A 465 -5.05 -2.30 -65.72
CA ALA A 465 -4.60 -1.02 -65.13
C ALA A 465 -5.33 -0.64 -63.82
N PHE A 466 -6.45 -1.28 -63.49
CA PHE A 466 -7.30 -0.98 -62.32
C PHE A 466 -6.90 -1.75 -61.04
N SER A 467 -5.61 -2.07 -60.85
CA SER A 467 -5.15 -2.90 -59.72
C SER A 467 -4.31 -2.20 -58.64
N SER A 468 -4.30 -0.86 -58.58
CA SER A 468 -3.66 -0.14 -57.46
C SER A 468 -4.53 0.99 -56.93
N ASN A 469 -5.40 0.71 -55.95
CA ASN A 469 -5.81 1.60 -54.84
C ASN A 469 -7.11 1.18 -54.12
N SER A 470 -7.28 -0.11 -53.78
CA SER A 470 -8.40 -0.54 -52.91
C SER A 470 -8.06 -1.68 -51.94
N HIS A 471 -6.79 -1.80 -51.51
CA HIS A 471 -6.41 -2.66 -50.39
C HIS A 471 -6.13 -1.86 -49.10
N THR A 472 -7.16 -1.20 -48.55
CA THR A 472 -7.19 -0.77 -47.14
C THR A 472 -8.56 -0.88 -46.47
N ALA A 473 -9.51 -1.60 -47.07
CA ALA A 473 -10.84 -1.78 -46.47
C ALA A 473 -11.41 -3.17 -46.74
N HIS A 474 -10.76 -4.24 -46.25
CA HIS A 474 -11.42 -5.52 -45.93
C HIS A 474 -10.58 -6.52 -45.10
N ALA A 475 -9.52 -6.08 -44.41
CA ALA A 475 -8.76 -6.93 -43.47
C ALA A 475 -9.30 -6.80 -42.03
N GLY A 476 -10.60 -7.06 -41.86
CA GLY A 476 -11.24 -6.91 -40.56
C GLY A 476 -12.57 -7.63 -40.50
N LEU A 477 -12.60 -8.93 -40.80
CA LEU A 477 -13.74 -9.82 -40.51
C LEU A 477 -13.34 -11.32 -40.63
N ALA A 478 -12.08 -11.68 -40.37
CA ALA A 478 -11.62 -13.06 -40.32
C ALA A 478 -10.77 -13.30 -39.07
N ASN A 479 -11.36 -13.11 -37.89
CA ASN A 479 -10.82 -13.66 -36.64
C ASN A 479 -11.91 -13.88 -35.59
N ILE A 480 -12.93 -14.64 -35.97
CA ILE A 480 -13.94 -15.21 -35.05
C ILE A 480 -13.99 -16.70 -35.36
N GLY A 481 -13.01 -17.44 -34.85
CA GLY A 481 -12.90 -18.88 -35.10
C GLY A 481 -11.74 -19.60 -34.41
N GLY A 482 -11.13 -19.02 -33.36
CA GLY A 482 -10.01 -19.64 -32.64
C GLY A 482 -10.13 -19.58 -31.11
N GLY A 483 -11.35 -19.35 -30.60
CA GLY A 483 -11.59 -19.06 -29.19
C GLY A 483 -12.23 -20.21 -28.42
N LEU A 484 -11.75 -21.45 -28.55
CA LEU A 484 -12.25 -22.57 -27.72
C LEU A 484 -11.17 -23.54 -27.17
N ASP A 485 -9.93 -23.53 -27.65
CA ASP A 485 -8.92 -24.51 -27.19
C ASP A 485 -7.83 -23.94 -26.24
N ALA A 486 -7.82 -22.65 -25.94
CA ALA A 486 -6.78 -22.02 -25.10
C ALA A 486 -7.07 -21.98 -23.59
N ASN A 487 -8.23 -22.45 -23.13
CA ASN A 487 -8.68 -22.26 -21.74
C ASN A 487 -8.46 -23.46 -20.80
N VAL A 488 -7.78 -24.53 -21.23
CA VAL A 488 -7.54 -25.71 -20.38
C VAL A 488 -6.18 -25.67 -19.64
N HIS A 489 -5.34 -24.65 -19.87
CA HIS A 489 -4.05 -24.49 -19.14
C HIS A 489 -3.96 -23.27 -18.22
N ALA A 490 -5.05 -22.51 -18.03
CA ALA A 490 -5.04 -21.28 -17.24
C ALA A 490 -5.50 -21.45 -15.77
N PHE A 491 -5.63 -22.68 -15.25
CA PHE A 491 -6.15 -22.95 -13.90
C PHE A 491 -5.09 -23.20 -12.81
N GLY A 492 -3.90 -22.57 -12.90
CA GLY A 492 -2.80 -22.88 -11.97
C GLY A 492 -1.95 -21.74 -11.40
N LYS A 493 -2.09 -20.46 -11.81
CA LYS A 493 -1.24 -19.38 -11.26
C LYS A 493 -2.04 -18.12 -10.99
N GLY A 494 -2.30 -17.84 -9.71
CA GLY A 494 -2.77 -16.53 -9.26
C GLY A 494 -1.79 -15.41 -9.66
N PRO A 495 -2.21 -14.13 -9.63
CA PRO A 495 -1.33 -13.01 -9.94
C PRO A 495 -0.12 -13.01 -8.99
N SER A 496 1.10 -12.94 -9.53
CA SER A 496 2.31 -12.85 -8.72
C SER A 496 2.30 -11.57 -7.85
N VAL A 497 2.91 -11.63 -6.67
CA VAL A 497 3.03 -10.48 -5.73
C VAL A 497 3.59 -9.25 -6.45
N ALA A 498 4.61 -9.43 -7.28
CA ALA A 498 5.19 -8.36 -8.10
C ALA A 498 4.16 -7.68 -9.04
N THR A 499 3.22 -8.43 -9.62
CA THR A 499 2.17 -7.88 -10.50
C THR A 499 1.16 -7.02 -9.71
N LEU A 500 0.81 -7.44 -8.49
CA LEU A 500 -0.04 -6.68 -7.58
C LEU A 500 0.65 -5.39 -7.12
N LEU A 501 1.92 -5.49 -6.72
CA LEU A 501 2.73 -4.36 -6.30
C LEU A 501 2.98 -3.36 -7.45
N HIS A 502 3.18 -3.84 -8.68
CA HIS A 502 3.26 -2.98 -9.86
C HIS A 502 1.97 -2.15 -10.04
N ARG A 503 0.80 -2.79 -9.92
CA ARG A 503 -0.51 -2.10 -9.98
C ARG A 503 -0.69 -1.14 -8.82
N LEU A 504 -0.27 -1.52 -7.61
CA LEU A 504 -0.32 -0.69 -6.41
C LEU A 504 0.52 0.59 -6.61
N GLY A 505 1.79 0.45 -7.02
CA GLY A 505 2.68 1.57 -7.28
C GLY A 505 2.15 2.51 -8.37
N ARG A 506 1.62 1.96 -9.46
CA ARG A 506 0.96 2.76 -10.52
C ARG A 506 -0.28 3.49 -10.02
N THR A 507 -1.05 2.87 -9.13
CA THR A 507 -2.26 3.46 -8.54
C THR A 507 -1.91 4.56 -7.54
N ALA A 508 -0.92 4.33 -6.68
CA ALA A 508 -0.37 5.31 -5.76
C ALA A 508 0.17 6.54 -6.51
N TYR A 509 0.86 6.35 -7.65
CA TYR A 509 1.30 7.45 -8.50
C TYR A 509 0.12 8.23 -9.12
N ARG A 510 -0.88 7.52 -9.67
CA ARG A 510 -2.07 8.13 -10.31
C ARG A 510 -2.91 8.94 -9.32
N HIS A 511 -3.02 8.45 -8.08
CA HIS A 511 -3.81 9.04 -7.01
C HIS A 511 -2.94 9.65 -5.90
N ARG A 512 -1.70 10.06 -6.22
CA ARG A 512 -0.70 10.51 -5.23
C ARG A 512 -1.18 11.54 -4.22
N ILE A 513 -2.05 12.46 -4.63
CA ILE A 513 -2.68 13.44 -3.73
C ILE A 513 -3.60 12.72 -2.73
N ALA A 514 -4.52 11.88 -3.22
CA ALA A 514 -5.42 11.12 -2.35
C ALA A 514 -4.66 10.16 -1.43
N THR A 515 -3.64 9.45 -1.93
CA THR A 515 -2.79 8.57 -1.09
C THR A 515 -2.12 9.36 0.03
N THR A 516 -1.52 10.52 -0.28
CA THR A 516 -0.87 11.37 0.75
C THR A 516 -1.88 11.87 1.78
N LEU A 517 -3.08 12.25 1.34
CA LEU A 517 -4.14 12.71 2.23
C LEU A 517 -4.71 11.61 3.12
N VAL A 518 -4.84 10.38 2.62
CA VAL A 518 -5.24 9.23 3.44
C VAL A 518 -4.24 9.02 4.57
N TRP A 519 -2.93 9.05 4.27
CA TRP A 519 -1.90 8.94 5.31
C TRP A 519 -1.92 10.11 6.29
N LEU A 520 -2.17 11.33 5.82
CA LEU A 520 -2.34 12.50 6.70
C LEU A 520 -3.57 12.34 7.62
N VAL A 521 -4.69 11.84 7.10
CA VAL A 521 -5.90 11.56 7.89
C VAL A 521 -5.64 10.47 8.92
N LEU A 522 -4.94 9.38 8.54
CA LEU A 522 -4.55 8.32 9.47
C LEU A 522 -3.65 8.87 10.58
N LEU A 523 -2.69 9.73 10.25
CA LEU A 523 -1.82 10.37 11.24
C LEU A 523 -2.61 11.25 12.21
N ILE A 524 -3.55 12.06 11.71
CA ILE A 524 -4.43 12.88 12.55
C ILE A 524 -5.34 12.00 13.42
N ALA A 525 -5.88 10.91 12.87
CA ALA A 525 -6.73 9.98 13.60
C ALA A 525 -5.95 9.25 14.71
N ALA A 526 -4.72 8.81 14.44
CA ALA A 526 -3.84 8.21 15.46
C ALA A 526 -3.44 9.23 16.52
N GLY A 527 -3.17 10.49 16.14
CA GLY A 527 -2.91 11.57 17.09
C GLY A 527 -4.11 11.89 17.99
N ALA A 528 -5.31 11.95 17.42
CA ALA A 528 -6.55 12.11 18.19
C ALA A 528 -6.79 10.91 19.11
N GLY A 529 -6.53 9.69 18.62
CA GLY A 529 -6.58 8.46 19.41
C GLY A 529 -5.63 8.51 20.59
N ALA A 530 -4.36 8.83 20.37
CA ALA A 530 -3.36 8.94 21.42
C ALA A 530 -3.73 10.00 22.47
N LEU A 531 -4.30 11.14 22.06
CA LEU A 531 -4.72 12.19 22.99
C LEU A 531 -5.99 11.87 23.78
N THR A 532 -6.84 10.95 23.30
CA THR A 532 -8.17 10.68 23.91
C THR A 532 -8.29 9.30 24.55
N LEU A 533 -7.48 8.34 24.10
CA LEU A 533 -7.52 6.93 24.47
C LEU A 533 -6.21 6.44 25.08
N SER A 534 -5.20 7.30 25.30
CA SER A 534 -4.00 6.82 26.01
C SER A 534 -4.31 6.47 27.46
N GLY A 535 -3.84 5.31 27.88
CA GLY A 535 -3.74 4.89 29.27
C GLY A 535 -2.31 5.00 29.79
N ASP A 536 -2.13 4.79 31.08
CA ASP A 536 -0.82 4.80 31.73
C ASP A 536 0.02 3.59 31.31
N THR A 537 1.32 3.79 31.13
CA THR A 537 2.26 2.70 30.88
C THR A 537 2.68 2.04 32.18
N VAL A 538 2.84 0.72 32.14
CA VAL A 538 3.38 -0.04 33.27
C VAL A 538 4.91 0.02 33.31
N SER A 539 5.45 -0.05 34.53
CA SER A 539 6.91 -0.05 34.80
C SER A 539 7.36 -1.25 35.63
N SER A 540 6.44 -2.05 36.18
CA SER A 540 6.75 -3.26 36.93
C SER A 540 6.86 -4.48 36.01
N PHE A 541 7.92 -5.27 36.17
CA PHE A 541 8.08 -6.54 35.46
C PHE A 541 7.46 -7.67 36.29
N LYS A 542 6.25 -8.12 35.92
CA LYS A 542 5.58 -9.28 36.53
C LYS A 542 5.58 -10.45 35.55
N ILE A 543 5.95 -11.64 36.02
CA ILE A 543 5.83 -12.89 35.25
C ILE A 543 4.86 -13.81 35.99
N PRO A 544 3.70 -14.15 35.40
CA PRO A 544 2.75 -15.07 36.02
C PRO A 544 3.39 -16.40 36.38
N GLY A 545 3.05 -16.94 37.55
CA GLY A 545 3.54 -18.25 38.02
C GLY A 545 4.92 -18.25 38.67
N GLN A 546 5.64 -17.12 38.71
CA GLN A 546 6.92 -17.03 39.42
C GLN A 546 6.74 -16.82 40.93
N GLU A 547 7.59 -17.46 41.73
CA GLU A 547 7.56 -17.43 43.20
C GLU A 547 7.54 -16.00 43.75
N SER A 548 8.44 -15.14 43.28
CA SER A 548 8.49 -13.73 43.73
C SER A 548 7.23 -12.94 43.38
N THR A 549 6.61 -13.21 42.22
CA THR A 549 5.37 -12.53 41.79
C THR A 549 4.17 -13.01 42.61
N THR A 550 4.06 -14.32 42.85
CA THR A 550 3.04 -14.90 43.74
C THR A 550 3.16 -14.32 45.15
N ALA A 551 4.37 -14.25 45.68
CA ALA A 551 4.63 -13.69 47.00
C ALA A 551 4.29 -12.20 47.10
N LEU A 552 4.57 -11.40 46.06
CA LEU A 552 4.15 -9.99 46.03
C LEU A 552 2.62 -9.87 46.06
N ASN A 553 1.91 -10.65 45.25
CA ASN A 553 0.44 -10.65 45.25
C ASN A 553 -0.13 -11.08 46.61
N LEU A 554 0.47 -12.08 47.26
CA LEU A 554 0.07 -12.52 48.60
C LEU A 554 0.44 -11.50 49.69
N ILE A 555 1.57 -10.80 49.58
CA ILE A 555 1.90 -9.69 50.48
C ILE A 555 0.85 -8.58 50.37
N ASP A 556 0.48 -8.21 49.13
CA ASP A 556 -0.55 -7.21 48.87
C ASP A 556 -1.91 -7.66 49.46
N GLU A 557 -2.28 -8.94 49.30
CA GLU A 557 -3.53 -9.51 49.83
C GLU A 557 -3.54 -9.60 51.37
N ARG A 558 -2.45 -10.09 51.98
CA ARG A 558 -2.39 -10.42 53.43
C ARG A 558 -2.00 -9.23 54.32
N PHE A 559 -1.30 -8.23 53.78
CA PHE A 559 -0.81 -7.06 54.53
C PHE A 559 -1.39 -5.72 54.03
N GLY A 560 -2.08 -5.69 52.89
CA GLY A 560 -2.79 -4.53 52.34
C GLY A 560 -1.94 -3.58 51.45
N GLU A 561 -2.62 -2.78 50.61
CA GLU A 561 -2.03 -1.88 49.59
C GLU A 561 -0.99 -0.86 50.10
N ALA A 562 -0.93 -0.57 51.40
CA ALA A 562 0.08 0.32 51.96
C ALA A 562 1.53 -0.18 51.75
N ALA A 563 1.70 -1.45 51.35
CA ALA A 563 2.98 -2.04 50.96
C ALA A 563 3.39 -1.77 49.48
N GLY A 564 2.46 -1.35 48.61
CA GLY A 564 2.69 -1.23 47.16
C GLY A 564 2.73 0.19 46.60
N GLY A 565 2.60 1.21 47.45
CA GLY A 565 2.72 2.62 47.05
C GLY A 565 4.18 3.04 46.76
N ALA A 566 4.36 4.06 45.91
CA ALA A 566 5.69 4.53 45.55
C ALA A 566 6.48 4.94 46.80
N SER A 567 7.72 4.48 46.90
CA SER A 567 8.60 4.83 48.03
C SER A 567 9.80 5.65 47.60
N ALA A 568 10.23 6.58 48.46
CA ALA A 568 11.49 7.29 48.34
C ALA A 568 12.25 7.26 49.66
N GLN A 569 13.55 7.05 49.60
CA GLN A 569 14.46 7.20 50.72
C GLN A 569 15.15 8.56 50.63
N VAL A 570 14.96 9.39 51.65
CA VAL A 570 15.66 10.66 51.83
C VAL A 570 16.83 10.41 52.75
N VAL A 571 18.04 10.48 52.21
CA VAL A 571 19.30 10.07 52.84
C VAL A 571 20.12 11.31 53.21
N THR A 572 20.62 11.36 54.43
CA THR A 572 21.46 12.46 54.94
C THR A 572 22.86 11.89 55.25
N GLY A 573 23.90 12.38 54.57
CA GLY A 573 25.30 12.05 54.86
C GLY A 573 25.96 13.05 55.82
N ALA A 574 25.27 13.39 56.92
CA ALA A 574 25.75 14.34 57.91
C ALA A 574 25.59 13.77 59.33
N PRO A 575 26.40 14.22 60.30
CA PRO A 575 26.28 13.83 61.70
C PRO A 575 24.83 13.95 62.18
N VAL A 576 24.33 12.89 62.80
CA VAL A 576 22.91 12.73 63.13
C VAL A 576 22.47 13.78 64.14
N ASP A 577 21.65 14.73 63.69
CA ASP A 577 20.91 15.68 64.53
C ASP A 577 19.41 15.29 64.53
N THR A 578 18.94 14.78 65.67
CA THR A 578 17.57 14.31 65.86
C THR A 578 16.53 15.43 65.71
N ALA A 579 16.87 16.68 66.06
CA ALA A 579 15.97 17.81 65.90
C ALA A 579 15.82 18.20 64.42
N ARG A 580 16.91 18.12 63.64
CA ARG A 580 16.88 18.33 62.19
C ARG A 580 16.09 17.24 61.47
N LEU A 581 16.32 15.97 61.80
CA LEU A 581 15.60 14.83 61.23
C LEU A 581 14.10 14.85 61.58
N GLY A 582 13.74 15.26 62.80
CA GLY A 582 12.34 15.45 63.19
C GLY A 582 11.63 16.54 62.40
N ARG A 583 12.29 17.68 62.15
CA ARG A 583 11.76 18.74 61.27
C ARG A 583 11.61 18.27 59.83
N LEU A 584 12.59 17.54 59.31
CA LEU A 584 12.56 16.97 57.96
C LEU A 584 11.40 15.97 57.81
N SER A 585 11.27 15.02 58.75
CA SER A 585 10.17 14.05 58.77
C SER A 585 8.80 14.72 58.74
N LYS A 586 8.59 15.75 59.57
CA LYS A 586 7.33 16.52 59.60
C LYS A 586 7.04 17.23 58.28
N ARG A 587 8.07 17.81 57.63
CA ARG A 587 7.92 18.45 56.31
C ARG A 587 7.60 17.44 55.21
N LEU A 588 8.28 16.30 55.19
CA LEU A 588 8.01 15.21 54.23
C LEU A 588 6.58 14.68 54.39
N GLY A 589 6.09 14.54 55.63
CA GLY A 589 4.71 14.11 55.91
C GLY A 589 3.62 15.12 55.51
N THR A 590 3.98 16.37 55.20
CA THR A 590 3.03 17.37 54.67
C THR A 590 2.98 17.41 53.14
N LEU A 591 3.80 16.62 52.45
CA LEU A 591 3.78 16.56 50.98
C LEU A 591 2.49 15.90 50.49
N PRO A 592 1.88 16.42 49.40
CA PRO A 592 0.64 15.87 48.87
C PRO A 592 0.84 14.45 48.32
N GLY A 593 -0.02 13.53 48.75
CA GLY A 593 0.01 12.12 48.36
C GLY A 593 0.88 11.22 49.22
N VAL A 594 1.60 11.76 50.22
CA VAL A 594 2.37 10.97 51.19
C VAL A 594 1.41 10.37 52.23
N VAL A 595 1.45 9.04 52.38
CA VAL A 595 0.65 8.28 53.36
C VAL A 595 1.41 8.10 54.67
N SER A 596 2.73 7.88 54.59
CA SER A 596 3.56 7.74 55.79
C SER A 596 5.01 8.14 55.56
N VAL A 597 5.68 8.52 56.64
CA VAL A 597 7.13 8.71 56.70
C VAL A 597 7.67 7.86 57.84
N THR A 598 8.54 6.90 57.52
CA THR A 598 9.13 5.94 58.47
C THR A 598 10.60 6.26 58.70
N GLY A 599 11.06 6.23 59.96
CA GLY A 599 12.42 6.58 60.36
C GLY A 599 12.46 7.72 61.40
N PRO A 600 13.64 8.31 61.67
CA PRO A 600 14.90 8.08 60.97
C PRO A 600 15.57 6.75 61.36
N VAL A 601 16.12 6.05 60.37
CA VAL A 601 17.05 4.93 60.61
C VAL A 601 18.46 5.50 60.61
N VAL A 602 19.21 5.24 61.68
CA VAL A 602 20.53 5.82 61.91
C VAL A 602 21.61 4.76 61.66
N SER A 603 22.66 5.17 60.96
CA SER A 603 23.86 4.36 60.70
C SER A 603 24.58 3.97 62.01
N PRO A 604 25.30 2.84 62.04
CA PRO A 604 26.08 2.43 63.21
C PRO A 604 27.12 3.47 63.67
N ASP A 605 27.71 4.21 62.73
CA ASP A 605 28.69 5.27 62.98
C ASP A 605 28.08 6.65 63.29
N LYS A 606 26.75 6.76 63.22
CA LYS A 606 25.97 8.00 63.43
C LYS A 606 26.37 9.14 62.48
N GLN A 607 26.95 8.83 61.33
CA GLN A 607 27.33 9.81 60.30
C GLN A 607 26.33 9.91 59.16
N ALA A 608 25.39 8.97 59.08
CA ALA A 608 24.28 9.02 58.14
C ALA A 608 22.95 8.60 58.76
N ALA A 609 21.85 9.10 58.19
CA ALA A 609 20.50 8.65 58.50
C ALA A 609 19.62 8.71 57.26
N TYR A 610 18.60 7.86 57.18
CA TYR A 610 17.61 7.94 56.12
C TYR A 610 16.18 7.89 56.66
N LEU A 611 15.27 8.51 55.92
CA LEU A 611 13.81 8.46 56.13
C LEU A 611 13.16 7.86 54.89
N THR A 612 12.21 6.96 55.08
CA THR A 612 11.42 6.36 54.00
C THR A 612 10.08 7.09 53.89
N VAL A 613 9.82 7.71 52.76
CA VAL A 613 8.56 8.36 52.40
C VAL A 613 7.75 7.40 51.55
N THR A 614 6.53 7.08 51.95
CA THR A 614 5.62 6.19 51.21
C THR A 614 4.43 7.00 50.72
N TYR A 615 4.18 6.96 49.41
CA TYR A 615 3.03 7.57 48.76
C TYR A 615 1.86 6.59 48.68
N GLY A 616 0.63 7.12 48.57
CA GLY A 616 -0.57 6.30 48.41
C GLY A 616 -0.87 5.89 46.97
N VAL A 617 -0.03 6.32 46.03
CA VAL A 617 -0.15 6.06 44.59
C VAL A 617 1.13 5.40 44.08
N ARG A 618 1.06 4.73 42.92
CA ARG A 618 2.24 4.08 42.31
C ARG A 618 3.23 5.10 41.74
N ALA A 619 4.45 4.67 41.48
CA ALA A 619 5.52 5.58 41.03
C ALA A 619 5.22 6.25 39.67
N ALA A 620 4.50 5.54 38.79
CA ALA A 620 4.05 6.04 37.49
C ALA A 620 2.99 7.14 37.61
N GLU A 621 2.17 7.11 38.67
CA GLU A 621 1.06 8.05 38.90
C GLU A 621 1.49 9.32 39.67
N LEU A 622 2.73 9.35 40.17
CA LEU A 622 3.28 10.55 40.81
C LEU A 622 3.45 11.66 39.76
N SER A 623 2.86 12.82 40.03
CA SER A 623 3.06 14.00 39.19
C SER A 623 4.49 14.53 39.32
N ASP A 624 5.02 15.15 38.25
CA ASP A 624 6.34 15.81 38.28
C ASP A 624 6.43 16.84 39.41
N ALA A 625 5.34 17.59 39.65
CA ALA A 625 5.26 18.54 40.75
C ALA A 625 5.39 17.89 42.14
N GLN A 626 4.96 16.63 42.33
CA GLN A 626 5.17 15.90 43.59
C GLN A 626 6.64 15.47 43.74
N ARG A 627 7.28 15.03 42.65
CA ARG A 627 8.69 14.64 42.64
C ARG A 627 9.61 15.85 42.88
N ASP A 628 9.34 16.96 42.20
CA ASP A 628 10.09 18.21 42.35
C ASP A 628 10.00 18.73 43.79
N ARG A 629 8.81 18.70 44.40
CA ARG A 629 8.65 19.10 45.80
C ARG A 629 9.39 18.19 46.78
N LEU A 630 9.44 16.88 46.51
CA LEU A 630 10.24 15.95 47.31
C LEU A 630 11.73 16.27 47.20
N ALA A 631 12.22 16.48 45.98
CA ALA A 631 13.60 16.86 45.71
C ALA A 631 13.97 18.20 46.36
N ASP A 632 13.11 19.22 46.24
CA ASP A 632 13.30 20.54 46.84
C ASP A 632 13.41 20.45 48.37
N VAL A 633 12.51 19.70 49.02
CA VAL A 633 12.52 19.53 50.48
C VAL A 633 13.79 18.81 50.95
N ALA A 634 14.23 17.80 50.22
CA ALA A 634 15.46 17.08 50.52
C ALA A 634 16.70 17.98 50.31
N GLN A 635 16.78 18.68 49.18
CA GLN A 635 17.90 19.56 48.85
C GLN A 635 18.04 20.71 49.87
N GLN A 636 16.93 21.34 50.27
CA GLN A 636 16.94 22.37 51.33
C GLN A 636 17.40 21.83 52.68
N ALA A 637 17.21 20.53 52.92
CA ALA A 637 17.66 19.86 54.12
C ALA A 637 19.08 19.31 53.99
N GLY A 638 19.78 19.51 52.87
CA GLY A 638 21.09 18.93 52.60
C GLY A 638 21.05 17.40 52.57
N ALA A 639 19.94 16.84 52.11
CA ALA A 639 19.70 15.41 51.97
C ALA A 639 19.58 15.06 50.47
N GLU A 640 20.00 13.86 50.14
CA GLU A 640 19.86 13.27 48.80
C GLU A 640 18.65 12.32 48.78
N VAL A 641 18.10 12.02 47.61
CA VAL A 641 16.91 11.18 47.49
C VAL A 641 17.12 10.05 46.49
N THR A 642 16.72 8.86 46.89
CA THR A 642 16.67 7.66 46.05
C THR A 642 15.33 6.93 46.20
N GLY A 643 15.11 5.87 45.42
CA GLY A 643 13.89 5.06 45.45
C GLY A 643 12.94 5.32 44.28
N GLU A 644 11.89 4.52 44.19
CA GLU A 644 10.97 4.46 43.06
C GLU A 644 10.28 5.80 42.77
N ALA A 645 9.94 6.57 43.81
CA ALA A 645 9.28 7.87 43.66
C ALA A 645 10.20 8.96 43.06
N THR A 646 11.51 8.72 42.98
CA THR A 646 12.47 9.65 42.33
C THR A 646 12.81 9.27 40.89
N ARG A 647 12.44 8.07 40.44
CA ARG A 647 12.55 7.71 39.02
C ARG A 647 11.50 8.54 38.28
N ALA A 648 11.94 9.47 37.45
CA ALA A 648 11.04 10.26 36.63
C ALA A 648 10.15 9.30 35.82
N GLY A 649 8.83 9.46 35.96
CA GLY A 649 7.87 8.86 35.02
C GLY A 649 8.15 9.46 33.65
N ALA A 650 8.07 8.62 32.60
CA ALA A 650 8.46 8.90 31.22
C ALA A 650 8.54 10.40 30.87
N PRO A 651 9.72 11.04 30.97
CA PRO A 651 9.82 12.44 30.63
C PRO A 651 9.67 12.56 29.10
N GLY A 652 8.79 13.46 28.66
CA GLY A 652 8.53 13.80 27.26
C GLY A 652 9.69 14.51 26.55
N THR A 653 10.95 14.15 26.82
CA THR A 653 12.16 14.82 26.33
C THR A 653 13.11 13.86 25.61
N GLY A 654 12.58 13.04 24.69
CA GLY A 654 13.36 12.27 23.71
C GLY A 654 13.96 13.10 22.55
N HIS A 655 13.85 14.43 22.56
CA HIS A 655 14.09 15.24 21.36
C HIS A 655 15.56 15.36 20.94
N VAL A 656 16.54 15.32 21.84
CA VAL A 656 17.93 15.62 21.44
C VAL A 656 18.61 14.45 20.74
N GLY A 657 18.53 13.23 21.31
CA GLY A 657 19.12 12.03 20.72
C GLY A 657 18.48 11.65 19.38
N GLU A 658 17.15 11.78 19.28
CA GLU A 658 16.41 11.57 18.03
C GLU A 658 16.86 12.55 16.94
N VAL A 659 16.99 13.84 17.26
CA VAL A 659 17.41 14.86 16.29
C VAL A 659 18.82 14.60 15.78
N ILE A 660 19.76 14.18 16.64
CA ILE A 660 21.13 13.86 16.21
C ILE A 660 21.13 12.70 15.20
N GLY A 661 20.45 11.60 15.51
CA GLY A 661 20.33 10.45 14.61
C GLY A 661 19.68 10.81 13.28
N VAL A 662 18.60 11.59 13.32
CA VAL A 662 17.87 12.08 12.14
C VAL A 662 18.71 13.01 11.27
N VAL A 663 19.46 13.95 11.88
CA VAL A 663 20.36 14.86 11.17
C VAL A 663 21.51 14.08 10.51
N ALA A 664 22.11 13.13 11.22
CA ALA A 664 23.16 12.28 10.67
C ALA A 664 22.63 11.43 9.50
N ALA A 665 21.44 10.82 9.65
CA ALA A 665 20.76 10.11 8.57
C ALA A 665 20.51 11.02 7.35
N LEU A 666 20.06 12.27 7.56
CA LEU A 666 19.85 13.25 6.49
C LEU A 666 21.15 13.57 5.74
N VAL A 667 22.28 13.70 6.45
CA VAL A 667 23.60 13.92 5.84
C VAL A 667 23.99 12.72 4.97
N VAL A 668 23.91 11.49 5.50
CA VAL A 668 24.26 10.28 4.75
C VAL A 668 23.33 10.07 3.54
N LEU A 669 22.02 10.29 3.68
CA LEU A 669 21.06 10.25 2.58
C LEU A 669 21.35 11.30 1.52
N THR A 670 21.74 12.51 1.93
CA THR A 670 22.10 13.60 1.00
C THR A 670 23.34 13.23 0.20
N LEU A 671 24.35 12.62 0.83
CA LEU A 671 25.53 12.09 0.14
C LEU A 671 25.17 10.95 -0.81
N THR A 672 24.28 10.04 -0.40
CA THR A 672 23.84 8.88 -1.18
C THR A 672 23.03 9.27 -2.43
N TYR A 673 22.11 10.24 -2.27
CA TYR A 673 21.25 10.69 -3.38
C TYR A 673 21.87 11.82 -4.21
N GLY A 674 22.83 12.57 -3.67
CA GLY A 674 23.36 13.77 -4.29
C GLY A 674 22.33 14.91 -4.42
N THR A 675 21.19 14.83 -3.71
CA THR A 675 20.17 15.87 -3.67
C THR A 675 19.50 15.92 -2.29
N LEU A 676 19.42 17.12 -1.69
CA LEU A 676 18.77 17.33 -0.40
C LEU A 676 17.26 17.07 -0.45
N VAL A 677 16.61 17.37 -1.57
CA VAL A 677 15.16 17.14 -1.74
C VAL A 677 14.83 15.65 -1.69
N ALA A 678 15.58 14.78 -2.35
CA ALA A 678 15.32 13.33 -2.27
C ALA A 678 15.58 12.79 -0.86
N ALA A 679 16.65 13.25 -0.21
CA ALA A 679 16.96 12.87 1.17
C ALA A 679 15.87 13.30 2.15
N GLY A 680 15.45 14.56 2.10
CA GLY A 680 14.38 15.09 2.96
C GLY A 680 13.04 14.41 2.73
N MET A 681 12.69 14.07 1.49
CA MET A 681 11.43 13.37 1.20
C MET A 681 11.44 11.90 1.66
N ASN A 682 12.58 11.20 1.57
CA ASN A 682 12.73 9.85 2.13
C ASN A 682 12.57 9.89 3.66
N LEU A 683 13.31 10.80 4.31
CA LEU A 683 13.23 10.96 5.76
C LEU A 683 11.82 11.35 6.23
N LEU A 684 11.15 12.26 5.52
CA LEU A 684 9.77 12.65 5.83
C LEU A 684 8.81 11.44 5.80
N THR A 685 8.94 10.55 4.82
CA THR A 685 8.10 9.35 4.77
C THR A 685 8.37 8.40 5.94
N ALA A 686 9.64 8.24 6.34
CA ALA A 686 9.99 7.45 7.51
C ALA A 686 9.42 8.04 8.80
N ILE A 687 9.52 9.37 8.98
CA ILE A 687 8.95 10.08 10.14
C ILE A 687 7.43 9.88 10.21
N VAL A 688 6.70 9.93 9.08
CA VAL A 688 5.26 9.66 9.08
C VAL A 688 4.95 8.23 9.52
N GLY A 689 5.73 7.24 9.07
CA GLY A 689 5.57 5.85 9.50
C GLY A 689 5.84 5.66 10.99
N VAL A 690 6.92 6.25 11.50
CA VAL A 690 7.27 6.26 12.93
C VAL A 690 6.21 6.94 13.78
N ALA A 691 5.77 8.13 13.37
CA ALA A 691 4.76 8.87 14.10
C ALA A 691 3.44 8.09 14.17
N LEU A 692 3.02 7.47 13.06
CA LEU A 692 1.81 6.65 13.07
C LEU A 692 1.97 5.38 13.93
N GLY A 693 3.13 4.71 13.86
CA GLY A 693 3.42 3.54 14.69
C GLY A 693 3.45 3.88 16.18
N SER A 694 4.19 4.92 16.56
CA SER A 694 4.30 5.39 17.95
C SER A 694 2.96 5.89 18.49
N LEU A 695 2.23 6.73 17.74
CA LEU A 695 0.90 7.20 18.16
C LEU A 695 -0.12 6.05 18.22
N GLY A 696 0.01 5.06 17.35
CA GLY A 696 -0.78 3.83 17.40
C GLY A 696 -0.51 3.04 18.68
N ILE A 697 0.76 2.88 19.07
CA ILE A 697 1.15 2.24 20.34
C ILE A 697 0.64 3.05 21.54
N THR A 698 0.79 4.38 21.53
CA THR A 698 0.25 5.25 22.58
C THR A 698 -1.26 5.19 22.66
N THR A 699 -1.97 5.00 21.55
CA THR A 699 -3.42 4.75 21.57
C THR A 699 -3.75 3.39 22.17
N LEU A 700 -2.90 2.39 21.92
CA LEU A 700 -3.08 1.02 22.41
C LEU A 700 -2.90 0.92 23.94
N THR A 701 -2.16 1.84 24.58
CA THR A 701 -1.97 1.83 26.05
C THR A 701 -3.26 2.01 26.82
N GLY A 702 -4.33 2.56 26.23
CA GLY A 702 -5.64 2.62 26.91
C GLY A 702 -6.40 1.30 26.96
N PHE A 703 -5.93 0.28 26.23
CA PHE A 703 -6.59 -1.02 26.13
C PHE A 703 -5.72 -2.17 26.61
N VAL A 704 -4.40 -1.99 26.59
CA VAL A 704 -3.40 -3.01 26.97
C VAL A 704 -2.35 -2.33 27.83
N ASP A 705 -1.96 -2.97 28.92
CA ASP A 705 -0.86 -2.53 29.78
C ASP A 705 0.46 -2.69 29.03
N LEU A 706 0.96 -1.62 28.41
CA LEU A 706 2.24 -1.66 27.69
C LEU A 706 3.37 -1.09 28.54
N GLN A 707 4.55 -1.70 28.41
CA GLN A 707 5.75 -1.24 29.10
C GLN A 707 6.18 0.13 28.57
N SER A 708 6.64 1.01 29.47
CA SER A 708 7.10 2.37 29.14
C SER A 708 8.23 2.44 28.11
N THR A 709 9.02 1.36 27.93
CA THR A 709 10.09 1.26 26.93
C THR A 709 9.57 0.95 25.52
N THR A 710 8.33 0.45 25.38
CA THR A 710 7.76 -0.02 24.10
C THR A 710 7.69 1.08 23.03
N PRO A 711 7.19 2.31 23.34
CA PRO A 711 7.16 3.40 22.35
C PRO A 711 8.56 3.82 21.90
N ILE A 712 9.56 3.80 22.79
CA ILE A 712 10.94 4.19 22.46
C ILE A 712 11.53 3.22 21.44
N LEU A 713 11.36 1.91 21.66
CA LEU A 713 11.81 0.89 20.71
C LEU A 713 11.09 1.00 19.36
N ALA A 714 9.79 1.33 19.38
CA ALA A 714 9.03 1.54 18.15
C ALA A 714 9.54 2.72 17.32
N VAL A 715 9.89 3.85 17.96
CA VAL A 715 10.51 5.00 17.28
C VAL A 715 11.86 4.61 16.68
N MET A 716 12.71 3.99 17.49
CA MET A 716 14.06 3.58 17.10
C MET A 716 14.04 2.59 15.92
N LEU A 717 13.19 1.56 15.99
CA LEU A 717 13.03 0.56 14.94
C LEU A 717 12.32 1.11 13.70
N GLY A 718 11.21 1.83 13.90
CA GLY A 718 10.42 2.38 12.80
C GLY A 718 11.21 3.35 11.95
N LEU A 719 12.12 4.14 12.56
CA LEU A 719 12.95 5.09 11.83
C LEU A 719 14.00 4.36 11.00
N ALA A 720 14.70 3.39 11.59
CA ALA A 720 15.72 2.60 10.90
C ALA A 720 15.12 1.85 9.70
N VAL A 721 14.05 1.08 9.95
CA VAL A 721 13.36 0.27 8.94
C VAL A 721 12.70 1.15 7.87
N GLY A 722 12.01 2.21 8.29
CA GLY A 722 11.29 3.11 7.38
C GLY A 722 12.21 3.85 6.41
N ILE A 723 13.37 4.34 6.88
CA ILE A 723 14.36 4.99 6.02
C ILE A 723 14.94 3.98 5.02
N ASP A 724 15.26 2.78 5.48
CA ASP A 724 15.91 1.76 4.65
C ASP A 724 15.00 1.25 3.53
N TYR A 725 13.75 0.92 3.86
CA TYR A 725 12.78 0.48 2.86
C TYR A 725 12.47 1.56 1.83
N ALA A 726 12.37 2.82 2.27
CA ALA A 726 12.27 3.95 1.34
C ALA A 726 13.53 4.07 0.48
N LEU A 727 14.73 3.84 1.04
CA LEU A 727 16.00 3.91 0.32
C LEU A 727 16.11 2.88 -0.81
N PHE A 728 15.67 1.65 -0.60
CA PHE A 728 15.64 0.63 -1.65
C PHE A 728 14.75 1.03 -2.82
N ILE A 729 13.52 1.46 -2.53
CA ILE A 729 12.55 1.86 -3.57
C ILE A 729 13.05 3.12 -4.30
N PHE A 730 13.59 4.11 -3.58
CA PHE A 730 14.19 5.29 -4.18
C PHE A 730 15.37 4.96 -5.09
N THR A 731 16.24 4.05 -4.65
CA THR A 731 17.44 3.67 -5.41
C THR A 731 17.05 2.94 -6.68
N ARG A 732 16.09 2.00 -6.61
CA ARG A 732 15.56 1.33 -7.80
C ARG A 732 14.87 2.32 -8.73
N PHE A 733 14.02 3.21 -8.23
CA PHE A 733 13.38 4.26 -9.05
C PHE A 733 14.40 5.12 -9.79
N ARG A 734 15.51 5.51 -9.14
CA ARG A 734 16.58 6.29 -9.78
C ARG A 734 17.32 5.50 -10.85
N HIS A 735 17.49 4.19 -10.67
CA HIS A 735 18.06 3.31 -11.67
C HIS A 735 17.18 3.27 -12.92
N GLU A 736 15.88 3.00 -12.76
CA GLU A 736 14.90 2.99 -13.85
C GLU A 736 14.83 4.33 -14.61
N LEU A 737 14.94 5.46 -13.90
CA LEU A 737 15.01 6.78 -14.54
C LEU A 737 16.30 6.99 -15.35
N ARG A 738 17.42 6.41 -14.93
CA ARG A 738 18.70 6.47 -15.67
C ARG A 738 18.67 5.61 -16.92
N ASP A 739 17.92 4.51 -16.87
CA ASP A 739 17.70 3.60 -17.99
C ASP A 739 16.67 4.16 -19.00
N GLY A 740 16.11 5.35 -18.72
CA GLY A 740 15.26 6.10 -19.64
C GLY A 740 13.77 5.81 -19.49
N HIS A 741 13.36 5.01 -18.51
CA HIS A 741 11.95 4.71 -18.27
C HIS A 741 11.18 5.95 -17.79
N PRO A 742 9.93 6.18 -18.27
CA PRO A 742 9.14 7.31 -17.84
C PRO A 742 8.75 7.17 -16.36
N VAL A 743 8.65 8.29 -15.63
CA VAL A 743 8.37 8.34 -14.19
C VAL A 743 7.26 7.38 -13.71
N PRO A 744 6.07 7.28 -14.35
CA PRO A 744 5.02 6.37 -13.90
C PRO A 744 5.41 4.89 -13.96
N GLU A 745 6.19 4.52 -14.97
CA GLU A 745 6.65 3.15 -15.18
C GLU A 745 7.80 2.84 -14.23
N ALA A 746 8.78 3.76 -14.13
CA ALA A 746 9.88 3.66 -13.18
C ALA A 746 9.40 3.48 -11.73
N ILE A 747 8.34 4.20 -11.30
CA ILE A 747 7.75 4.02 -9.95
C ILE A 747 7.09 2.64 -9.84
N ALA A 748 6.32 2.21 -10.84
CA ALA A 748 5.62 0.94 -10.81
C ALA A 748 6.59 -0.24 -10.79
N THR A 749 7.66 -0.21 -11.60
CA THR A 749 8.73 -1.21 -11.61
C THR A 749 9.53 -1.21 -10.31
N ALA A 750 9.83 -0.03 -9.74
CA ALA A 750 10.52 0.06 -8.46
C ALA A 750 9.71 -0.57 -7.31
N VAL A 751 8.39 -0.32 -7.24
CA VAL A 751 7.53 -0.94 -6.23
C VAL A 751 7.33 -2.44 -6.49
N ALA A 752 7.29 -2.87 -7.75
CA ALA A 752 7.15 -4.28 -8.09
C ALA A 752 8.37 -5.13 -7.71
N THR A 753 9.58 -4.59 -7.92
CA THR A 753 10.85 -5.29 -7.73
C THR A 753 11.39 -5.04 -6.31
N ALA A 754 11.86 -3.83 -6.03
CA ALA A 754 12.37 -3.46 -4.71
C ALA A 754 11.27 -3.48 -3.63
N GLY A 755 10.03 -3.14 -3.95
CA GLY A 755 8.93 -3.24 -2.99
C GLY A 755 8.57 -4.68 -2.63
N SER A 756 8.75 -5.66 -3.53
CA SER A 756 8.57 -7.08 -3.21
C SER A 756 9.64 -7.58 -2.23
N ALA A 757 10.90 -7.15 -2.44
CA ALA A 757 11.98 -7.39 -1.48
C ALA A 757 11.67 -6.74 -0.11
N VAL A 758 11.18 -5.50 -0.09
CA VAL A 758 10.77 -4.78 1.14
C VAL A 758 9.65 -5.50 1.89
N VAL A 759 8.64 -6.02 1.19
CA VAL A 759 7.55 -6.78 1.85
C VAL A 759 8.08 -8.09 2.45
N THR A 760 8.97 -8.79 1.73
CA THR A 760 9.58 -10.04 2.20
C THR A 760 10.48 -9.80 3.42
N ALA A 761 11.32 -8.77 3.35
CA ALA A 761 12.12 -8.24 4.46
C ALA A 761 11.24 -7.92 5.68
N GLY A 762 10.21 -7.10 5.48
CA GLY A 762 9.24 -6.75 6.50
C GLY A 762 8.60 -7.95 7.17
N ILE A 763 8.21 -8.97 6.40
CA ILE A 763 7.68 -10.24 6.94
C ILE A 763 8.70 -10.96 7.81
N THR A 764 9.97 -10.97 7.42
CA THR A 764 11.06 -11.56 8.20
C THR A 764 11.19 -10.88 9.56
N VAL A 765 11.22 -9.54 9.57
CA VAL A 765 11.31 -8.74 10.79
C VAL A 765 10.08 -8.95 11.68
N MET A 766 8.88 -8.93 11.08
CA MET A 766 7.63 -9.19 11.81
C MET A 766 7.62 -10.56 12.47
N ILE A 767 8.06 -11.62 11.77
CA ILE A 767 8.16 -12.97 12.31
C ILE A 767 9.15 -13.02 13.48
N ALA A 768 10.31 -12.35 13.35
CA ALA A 768 11.32 -12.32 14.40
C ALA A 768 10.81 -11.66 15.69
N LEU A 769 10.09 -10.54 15.53
CA LEU A 769 9.52 -9.78 16.64
C LEU A 769 8.29 -10.47 17.24
N ALA A 770 7.41 -11.03 16.40
CA ALA A 770 6.29 -11.86 16.86
C ALA A 770 6.78 -13.16 17.53
N GLY A 771 7.97 -13.65 17.16
CA GLY A 771 8.61 -14.80 17.78
C GLY A 771 8.91 -14.62 19.27
N LEU A 772 8.96 -13.39 19.78
CA LEU A 772 9.05 -13.14 21.23
C LEU A 772 7.85 -13.72 21.98
N ALA A 773 6.70 -13.88 21.32
CA ALA A 773 5.51 -14.51 21.91
C ALA A 773 5.77 -15.97 22.34
N VAL A 774 6.69 -16.66 21.65
CA VAL A 774 7.02 -18.07 21.94
C VAL A 774 7.79 -18.21 23.26
N ALA A 775 8.42 -17.14 23.75
CA ALA A 775 9.08 -17.14 25.05
C ALA A 775 8.09 -17.30 26.23
N GLY A 776 6.78 -17.10 26.01
CA GLY A 776 5.76 -17.23 27.07
C GLY A 776 5.77 -16.11 28.10
N ILE A 777 6.48 -15.01 27.83
CA ILE A 777 6.60 -13.86 28.74
C ILE A 777 5.67 -12.74 28.23
N PRO A 778 4.62 -12.34 28.99
CA PRO A 778 3.59 -11.41 28.50
C PRO A 778 4.13 -10.07 27.99
N PHE A 779 4.94 -9.38 28.79
CA PHE A 779 5.47 -8.07 28.42
C PHE A 779 6.41 -8.13 27.19
N LEU A 780 7.13 -9.24 26.97
CA LEU A 780 7.93 -9.45 25.75
C LEU A 780 7.04 -9.67 24.53
N THR A 781 5.94 -10.39 24.72
CA THR A 781 4.95 -10.67 23.68
C THR A 781 4.30 -9.37 23.21
N GLU A 782 3.83 -8.56 24.14
CA GLU A 782 3.19 -7.26 23.89
C GLU A 782 4.17 -6.30 23.19
N MET A 783 5.39 -6.19 23.70
CA MET A 783 6.43 -5.36 23.11
C MET A 783 6.82 -5.85 21.70
N GLY A 784 6.98 -7.16 21.50
CA GLY A 784 7.30 -7.77 20.21
C GLY A 784 6.20 -7.54 19.17
N LEU A 785 4.93 -7.71 19.55
CA LEU A 785 3.78 -7.46 18.67
C LEU A 785 3.60 -5.97 18.36
N ALA A 786 3.80 -5.08 19.33
CA ALA A 786 3.76 -3.63 19.13
C ALA A 786 4.87 -3.17 18.16
N ALA A 787 6.09 -3.69 18.33
CA ALA A 787 7.20 -3.43 17.42
C ALA A 787 6.93 -3.99 16.00
N ALA A 788 6.40 -5.22 15.90
CA ALA A 788 5.98 -5.80 14.62
C ALA A 788 4.91 -4.95 13.93
N GLY A 789 3.93 -4.43 14.67
CA GLY A 789 2.92 -3.50 14.15
C GLY A 789 3.53 -2.21 13.57
N THR A 790 4.57 -1.68 14.21
CA THR A 790 5.31 -0.52 13.68
C THR A 790 6.03 -0.85 12.37
N VAL A 791 6.59 -2.06 12.25
CA VAL A 791 7.19 -2.54 10.99
C VAL A 791 6.13 -2.71 9.89
N VAL A 792 4.93 -3.23 10.21
CA VAL A 792 3.80 -3.30 9.26
C VAL A 792 3.53 -1.91 8.68
N VAL A 793 3.41 -0.90 9.56
CA VAL A 793 3.16 0.48 9.16
C VAL A 793 4.29 0.99 8.27
N ALA A 794 5.56 0.74 8.61
CA ALA A 794 6.71 1.14 7.80
C ALA A 794 6.69 0.49 6.39
N VAL A 795 6.35 -0.80 6.28
CA VAL A 795 6.21 -1.49 4.99
C VAL A 795 5.06 -0.89 4.18
N LEU A 796 3.90 -0.64 4.80
CA LEU A 796 2.76 -0.02 4.13
C LEU A 796 3.08 1.38 3.63
N VAL A 797 3.80 2.18 4.42
CA VAL A 797 4.32 3.50 4.01
C VAL A 797 5.26 3.35 2.81
N ALA A 798 6.18 2.39 2.84
CA ALA A 798 7.14 2.15 1.76
C ALA A 798 6.46 1.76 0.44
N ILE A 799 5.41 0.93 0.46
CA ILE A 799 4.75 0.50 -0.79
C ILE A 799 3.61 1.43 -1.25
N THR A 800 3.18 2.39 -0.43
CA THR A 800 2.07 3.32 -0.79
C THR A 800 2.45 4.80 -0.76
N LEU A 801 2.99 5.31 0.35
CA LEU A 801 3.30 6.73 0.52
C LEU A 801 4.57 7.11 -0.24
N VAL A 802 5.62 6.29 -0.19
CA VAL A 802 6.86 6.51 -0.95
C VAL A 802 6.59 6.63 -2.46
N PRO A 803 5.87 5.73 -3.14
CA PRO A 803 5.57 5.91 -4.56
C PRO A 803 4.71 7.15 -4.88
N ALA A 804 3.81 7.55 -3.96
CA ALA A 804 3.09 8.81 -4.11
C ALA A 804 4.03 10.03 -4.03
N VAL A 805 4.95 10.02 -3.06
CA VAL A 805 6.01 11.02 -2.85
C VAL A 805 6.96 11.10 -4.05
N LEU A 806 7.42 9.95 -4.57
CA LEU A 806 8.21 9.88 -5.80
C LEU A 806 7.48 10.49 -6.99
N GLY A 807 6.15 10.36 -7.05
CA GLY A 807 5.31 11.01 -8.04
C GLY A 807 5.33 12.55 -8.00
N PHE A 808 5.58 13.17 -6.84
CA PHE A 808 5.77 14.62 -6.72
C PHE A 808 7.19 15.06 -7.06
N ILE A 809 8.19 14.21 -6.79
CA ILE A 809 9.59 14.49 -7.07
C ILE A 809 9.91 14.33 -8.57
N GLY A 810 9.43 13.23 -9.19
CA GLY A 810 9.73 12.86 -10.56
C GLY A 810 11.23 12.81 -10.84
N VAL A 811 11.66 13.39 -11.96
CA VAL A 811 13.08 13.45 -12.37
C VAL A 811 13.97 14.26 -11.42
N ARG A 812 13.39 15.01 -10.47
CA ARG A 812 14.18 15.74 -9.47
C ARG A 812 14.92 14.82 -8.49
N ALA A 813 14.57 13.53 -8.46
CA ALA A 813 15.28 12.50 -7.72
C ALA A 813 16.70 12.24 -8.25
N LEU A 814 16.98 12.65 -9.50
CA LEU A 814 18.32 12.64 -10.06
C LEU A 814 19.07 13.95 -9.76
N PRO A 815 20.40 13.91 -9.56
CA PRO A 815 21.24 15.10 -9.46
C PRO A 815 21.06 16.01 -10.68
N ARG A 816 21.15 17.34 -10.49
CA ARG A 816 20.95 18.33 -11.59
C ARG A 816 21.76 18.01 -12.86
N ARG A 817 22.99 17.48 -12.70
CA ARG A 817 23.90 17.10 -13.80
C ARG A 817 23.44 15.88 -14.61
N GLN A 818 22.58 15.02 -14.06
CA GLN A 818 22.16 13.75 -14.67
C GLN A 818 20.74 13.81 -15.26
N ARG A 819 20.11 15.00 -15.30
CA ARG A 819 18.72 15.18 -15.78
C ARG A 819 18.60 15.34 -17.30
N GLY A 820 19.72 15.54 -18.00
CA GLY A 820 19.76 15.92 -19.42
C GLY A 820 20.22 14.83 -20.40
N GLY A 821 20.45 13.59 -19.95
CA GLY A 821 20.93 12.49 -20.81
C GLY A 821 21.91 11.56 -20.10
N ALA A 822 22.09 10.36 -20.66
CA ALA A 822 22.84 9.25 -20.09
C ALA A 822 24.24 9.67 -19.61
N ALA A 823 24.48 9.57 -18.30
CA ALA A 823 25.81 9.73 -17.75
C ALA A 823 26.67 8.51 -18.17
N PRO A 824 27.97 8.69 -18.50
CA PRO A 824 28.85 7.57 -18.73
C PRO A 824 28.95 6.74 -17.44
N ALA A 825 28.83 5.43 -17.55
CA ALA A 825 29.12 4.51 -16.46
C ALA A 825 30.64 4.47 -16.25
N ASP A 826 31.19 5.43 -15.49
CA ASP A 826 32.63 5.50 -15.30
C ASP A 826 33.17 4.21 -14.66
N GLY A 827 34.02 3.56 -15.46
CA GLY A 827 34.79 2.38 -15.11
C GLY A 827 35.96 2.74 -14.22
N ARG A 828 35.84 2.44 -12.93
CA ARG A 828 36.86 2.02 -11.93
C ARG A 828 36.30 2.33 -10.54
N GLY A 829 35.41 1.47 -10.05
CA GLY A 829 34.80 1.63 -8.73
C GLY A 829 35.64 0.97 -7.64
N PHE A 830 35.88 1.66 -6.53
CA PHE A 830 36.46 1.13 -5.29
C PHE A 830 35.92 -0.26 -4.93
N PHE A 831 34.60 -0.45 -5.03
CA PHE A 831 33.92 -1.72 -4.75
C PHE A 831 34.35 -2.89 -5.64
N ARG A 832 34.69 -2.64 -6.92
CA ARG A 832 35.22 -3.68 -7.81
C ARG A 832 36.62 -4.11 -7.36
N GLY A 833 37.46 -3.14 -7.00
CA GLY A 833 38.81 -3.40 -6.47
C GLY A 833 38.75 -4.17 -5.15
N TRP A 834 37.90 -3.72 -4.22
CA TRP A 834 37.64 -4.38 -2.95
C TRP A 834 37.17 -5.83 -3.13
N ALA A 835 36.12 -6.05 -3.93
CA ALA A 835 35.60 -7.39 -4.20
C ALA A 835 36.65 -8.29 -4.87
N ALA A 836 37.46 -7.76 -5.78
CA ALA A 836 38.54 -8.51 -6.40
C ALA A 836 39.61 -8.91 -5.38
N VAL A 837 39.98 -8.04 -4.43
CA VAL A 837 40.93 -8.37 -3.36
C VAL A 837 40.36 -9.46 -2.44
N VAL A 838 39.14 -9.28 -1.93
CA VAL A 838 38.48 -10.23 -1.02
C VAL A 838 38.32 -11.61 -1.68
N THR A 839 37.88 -11.65 -2.94
CA THR A 839 37.70 -12.93 -3.66
C THR A 839 39.01 -13.57 -4.13
N ARG A 840 40.07 -12.77 -4.33
CA ARG A 840 41.42 -13.27 -4.63
C ARG A 840 42.08 -13.87 -3.39
N GLN A 841 41.95 -13.21 -2.23
CA GLN A 841 42.51 -13.62 -0.95
C GLN A 841 41.48 -14.26 -0.02
N ARG A 842 40.50 -15.00 -0.58
CA ARG A 842 39.33 -15.53 0.13
C ARG A 842 39.62 -16.25 1.45
N TRP A 843 40.69 -17.04 1.54
CA TRP A 843 41.04 -17.75 2.77
C TRP A 843 41.52 -16.80 3.87
N THR A 844 42.44 -15.89 3.56
CA THR A 844 42.96 -14.94 4.55
C THR A 844 41.90 -13.90 4.92
N SER A 845 41.10 -13.43 3.96
CA SER A 845 39.99 -12.52 4.22
C SER A 845 38.93 -13.15 5.12
N LEU A 846 38.53 -14.41 4.85
CA LEU A 846 37.57 -15.13 5.68
C LEU A 846 38.12 -15.37 7.08
N LEU A 847 39.31 -15.95 7.20
CA LEU A 847 39.93 -16.27 8.48
C LEU A 847 40.17 -15.01 9.33
N ALA A 848 40.74 -13.96 8.75
CA ALA A 848 41.03 -12.72 9.48
C ALA A 848 39.74 -12.05 9.97
N ALA A 849 38.71 -11.97 9.13
CA ALA A 849 37.42 -11.38 9.52
C ALA A 849 36.71 -12.20 10.60
N THR A 850 36.69 -13.54 10.47
CA THR A 850 36.11 -14.42 11.47
C THR A 850 36.85 -14.35 12.81
N VAL A 851 38.19 -14.37 12.80
CA VAL A 851 38.99 -14.25 14.04
C VAL A 851 38.79 -12.88 14.68
N ALA A 852 38.74 -11.80 13.90
CA ALA A 852 38.48 -10.46 14.42
C ALA A 852 37.11 -10.38 15.11
N LEU A 853 36.04 -10.88 14.46
CA LEU A 853 34.70 -10.91 15.07
C LEU A 853 34.64 -11.81 16.30
N ALA A 854 35.24 -13.01 16.23
CA ALA A 854 35.27 -13.94 17.36
C ALA A 854 35.99 -13.32 18.57
N THR A 855 37.07 -12.56 18.34
CA THR A 855 37.80 -11.86 19.41
C THR A 855 36.91 -10.80 20.07
N VAL A 856 36.18 -10.01 19.29
CA VAL A 856 35.22 -9.02 19.81
C VAL A 856 34.03 -9.68 20.51
N ALA A 857 33.69 -10.92 20.13
CA ALA A 857 32.61 -11.69 20.74
C ALA A 857 32.97 -12.32 22.09
N LEU A 858 34.25 -12.50 22.42
CA LEU A 858 34.70 -13.16 23.66
C LEU A 858 34.07 -12.59 24.96
N PRO A 859 33.91 -11.26 25.14
CA PRO A 859 33.32 -10.71 26.36
C PRO A 859 31.87 -11.18 26.60
N VAL A 860 31.15 -11.67 25.58
CA VAL A 860 29.76 -12.13 25.74
C VAL A 860 29.64 -13.30 26.73
N PHE A 861 30.68 -14.12 26.86
CA PHE A 861 30.68 -15.29 27.75
C PHE A 861 30.75 -14.93 29.24
N VAL A 862 31.13 -13.69 29.57
CA VAL A 862 31.16 -13.18 30.95
C VAL A 862 30.10 -12.09 31.17
N MET A 863 29.17 -11.94 30.23
CA MET A 863 28.10 -10.94 30.28
C MET A 863 27.18 -11.20 31.47
N ARG A 864 27.01 -10.18 32.32
CA ARG A 864 26.04 -10.20 33.42
C ARG A 864 24.76 -9.45 33.05
N THR A 865 23.62 -9.92 33.53
CA THR A 865 22.32 -9.28 33.29
C THR A 865 21.56 -9.04 34.60
N SER A 866 20.93 -7.88 34.73
CA SER A 866 20.08 -7.54 35.90
C SER A 866 18.95 -6.59 35.49
N LEU A 867 17.77 -6.73 36.09
CA LEU A 867 16.72 -5.70 36.00
C LEU A 867 17.02 -4.50 36.92
N ASN A 868 17.77 -4.74 38.00
CA ASN A 868 18.26 -3.68 38.88
C ASN A 868 19.46 -3.02 38.21
N GLN A 869 19.23 -1.86 37.61
CA GLN A 869 20.27 -1.04 36.99
C GLN A 869 20.89 -0.08 38.02
N PRO A 870 22.20 0.17 37.95
CA PRO A 870 22.86 1.12 38.85
C PRO A 870 22.35 2.55 38.59
N PRO A 871 22.36 3.44 39.61
CA PRO A 871 21.94 4.83 39.45
C PRO A 871 22.70 5.58 38.34
N VAL A 872 22.10 6.66 37.83
CA VAL A 872 22.72 7.53 36.81
C VAL A 872 23.91 8.30 37.41
N PRO A 873 25.08 8.32 36.75
CA PRO A 873 26.20 9.14 37.20
C PRO A 873 25.86 10.62 37.36
N GLY A 874 26.31 11.22 38.46
CA GLY A 874 26.06 12.60 38.85
C GLY A 874 24.66 12.88 39.43
N SER A 875 23.77 11.89 39.46
CA SER A 875 22.38 12.05 39.95
C SER A 875 22.28 12.08 41.48
N THR A 876 21.18 12.60 42.00
CA THR A 876 20.87 12.54 43.45
C THR A 876 20.73 11.10 43.93
N GLN A 877 20.28 10.19 43.06
CA GLN A 877 20.15 8.77 43.37
C GLN A 877 21.51 8.09 43.56
N GLU A 878 22.51 8.42 42.72
CA GLU A 878 23.86 7.88 42.87
C GLU A 878 24.48 8.35 44.19
N ARG A 879 24.42 9.65 44.49
CA ARG A 879 24.96 10.19 45.76
C ARG A 879 24.25 9.61 46.97
N ALA A 880 22.92 9.45 46.91
CA ALA A 880 22.17 8.78 47.97
C ALA A 880 22.61 7.32 48.14
N ALA A 881 22.83 6.59 47.05
CA ALA A 881 23.34 5.23 47.07
C ALA A 881 24.77 5.16 47.63
N GLU A 882 25.68 6.07 47.23
CA GLU A 882 27.04 6.15 47.79
C GLU A 882 27.02 6.36 49.31
N VAL A 883 26.14 7.23 49.82
CA VAL A 883 25.98 7.44 51.27
C VAL A 883 25.40 6.20 51.97
N LEU A 884 24.41 5.53 51.37
CA LEU A 884 23.85 4.29 51.90
C LEU A 884 24.91 3.18 51.93
N ASP A 885 25.63 2.98 50.84
CA ASP A 885 26.65 1.95 50.70
C ASP A 885 27.82 2.19 51.68
N ALA A 886 28.25 3.44 51.85
CA ALA A 886 29.36 3.80 52.74
C ALA A 886 29.04 3.61 54.23
N HIS A 887 27.80 3.92 54.66
CA HIS A 887 27.44 3.97 56.09
C HIS A 887 26.53 2.83 56.56
N PHE A 888 25.75 2.22 55.66
CA PHE A 888 24.83 1.12 55.97
C PHE A 888 25.23 -0.20 55.30
N GLY A 889 26.13 -0.17 54.32
CA GLY A 889 26.55 -1.31 53.52
C GLY A 889 25.73 -1.47 52.23
N PRO A 890 26.31 -2.07 51.18
CA PRO A 890 25.74 -2.01 49.83
C PRO A 890 24.42 -2.79 49.65
N GLY A 891 24.14 -3.78 50.51
CA GLY A 891 22.86 -4.50 50.47
C GLY A 891 21.66 -3.73 51.01
N GLN A 892 21.87 -2.56 51.63
CA GLN A 892 20.79 -1.71 52.16
C GLN A 892 19.82 -1.22 51.08
N SER A 893 20.31 -1.07 49.86
CA SER A 893 19.56 -0.56 48.71
C SER A 893 18.60 -1.59 48.09
N GLY A 894 18.65 -2.86 48.52
CA GLY A 894 17.78 -3.92 47.99
C GLY A 894 17.56 -5.09 48.96
N PRO A 895 16.80 -4.89 50.05
CA PRO A 895 16.46 -5.96 50.98
C PRO A 895 15.63 -7.06 50.30
N LEU A 896 15.87 -8.31 50.71
CA LEU A 896 15.07 -9.47 50.33
C LEU A 896 13.93 -9.65 51.33
N LEU A 897 12.79 -10.11 50.85
CA LEU A 897 11.61 -10.39 51.66
C LEU A 897 11.34 -11.88 51.64
N ILE A 898 11.01 -12.47 52.79
CA ILE A 898 10.54 -13.85 52.87
C ILE A 898 9.15 -13.82 53.46
N LEU A 899 8.17 -14.27 52.68
CA LEU A 899 6.79 -14.45 53.11
C LEU A 899 6.61 -15.90 53.57
N VAL A 900 6.06 -16.07 54.76
CA VAL A 900 5.55 -17.36 55.25
C VAL A 900 4.03 -17.28 55.27
N ASP A 901 3.34 -18.04 54.42
CA ASP A 901 1.87 -18.04 54.31
C ASP A 901 1.29 -19.38 54.80
N GLY A 902 0.30 -19.31 55.68
CA GLY A 902 -0.42 -20.46 56.22
C GLY A 902 -0.51 -20.50 57.75
N ALA A 903 -1.33 -21.43 58.26
CA ALA A 903 -1.56 -21.60 59.69
C ALA A 903 -0.25 -21.96 60.43
N GLY A 904 0.12 -21.16 61.45
CA GLY A 904 1.40 -21.32 62.16
C GLY A 904 2.57 -20.57 61.50
N ALA A 905 2.30 -19.51 60.74
CA ALA A 905 3.33 -18.69 60.10
C ALA A 905 4.36 -18.12 61.09
N ALA A 906 3.97 -17.71 62.29
CA ALA A 906 4.86 -17.09 63.28
C ALA A 906 6.03 -18.00 63.75
N PRO A 907 5.79 -19.23 64.28
CA PRO A 907 6.89 -20.13 64.67
C PRO A 907 7.75 -20.57 63.49
N ARG A 908 7.14 -20.78 62.31
CA ARG A 908 7.87 -21.11 61.09
C ARG A 908 8.76 -19.95 60.64
N ALA A 909 8.27 -18.72 60.69
CA ALA A 909 9.04 -17.54 60.33
C ALA A 909 10.23 -17.29 61.28
N ALA A 910 10.09 -17.59 62.57
CA ALA A 910 11.22 -17.52 63.50
C ALA A 910 12.29 -18.58 63.20
N GLN A 911 11.90 -19.78 62.74
CA GLN A 911 12.84 -20.79 62.28
C GLN A 911 13.56 -20.36 60.99
N VAL A 912 12.80 -19.90 60.00
CA VAL A 912 13.33 -19.43 58.72
C VAL A 912 14.27 -18.23 58.91
N ALA A 913 13.93 -17.29 59.79
CA ALA A 913 14.81 -16.15 60.10
C ALA A 913 16.17 -16.59 60.66
N ARG A 914 16.22 -17.65 61.48
CA ARG A 914 17.49 -18.20 61.99
C ARG A 914 18.29 -18.93 60.91
N GLN A 915 17.61 -19.65 60.02
CA GLN A 915 18.27 -20.31 58.88
C GLN A 915 18.84 -19.28 57.91
N ALA A 916 18.05 -18.26 57.56
CA ALA A 916 18.50 -17.15 56.72
C ALA A 916 19.70 -16.41 57.34
N ALA A 917 19.69 -16.16 58.65
CA ALA A 917 20.80 -15.49 59.34
C ALA A 917 22.12 -16.29 59.34
N ALA A 918 22.08 -17.61 59.07
CA ALA A 918 23.27 -18.45 58.99
C ALA A 918 23.88 -18.52 57.58
N LEU A 919 23.20 -17.99 56.56
CA LEU A 919 23.69 -18.01 55.20
C LEU A 919 24.83 -17.00 54.99
N PRO A 920 25.80 -17.31 54.12
CA PRO A 920 26.80 -16.34 53.70
C PRO A 920 26.13 -15.14 53.02
N ASP A 921 26.76 -13.97 53.10
CA ASP A 921 26.26 -12.71 52.52
C ASP A 921 24.99 -12.13 53.17
N VAL A 922 24.54 -12.62 54.33
CA VAL A 922 23.46 -11.97 55.10
C VAL A 922 24.02 -11.03 56.16
N ALA A 923 23.79 -9.72 56.01
CA ALA A 923 24.24 -8.71 56.97
C ALA A 923 23.33 -8.66 58.20
N ARG A 924 22.00 -8.74 57.99
CA ARG A 924 21.02 -8.64 59.07
C ARG A 924 19.70 -9.28 58.67
N VAL A 925 19.04 -9.94 59.63
CA VAL A 925 17.64 -10.39 59.49
C VAL A 925 16.78 -9.61 60.47
N ALA A 926 15.71 -8.97 59.97
CA ALA A 926 14.74 -8.29 60.80
C ALA A 926 13.82 -9.29 61.52
N PRO A 927 13.31 -8.97 62.73
CA PRO A 927 12.31 -9.79 63.39
C PRO A 927 11.08 -10.03 62.49
N PRO A 928 10.51 -11.25 62.44
CA PRO A 928 9.32 -11.53 61.65
C PRO A 928 8.14 -10.65 62.07
N ARG A 929 7.46 -10.06 61.08
CA ARG A 929 6.23 -9.28 61.27
C ARG A 929 5.03 -10.12 60.85
N THR A 930 4.15 -10.45 61.79
CA THR A 930 2.91 -11.17 61.51
C THR A 930 1.82 -10.22 61.05
N ASN A 931 0.94 -10.69 60.16
CA ASN A 931 -0.29 -9.96 59.85
C ASN A 931 -1.28 -10.03 61.04
N PRO A 932 -2.32 -9.18 61.06
CA PRO A 932 -3.29 -9.15 62.16
C PRO A 932 -3.96 -10.50 62.45
N ASP A 933 -4.15 -11.33 61.42
CA ASP A 933 -4.81 -12.64 61.52
C ASP A 933 -3.87 -13.80 61.84
N SER A 934 -2.56 -13.53 61.98
CA SER A 934 -1.53 -14.56 62.18
C SER A 934 -1.49 -15.66 61.11
N SER A 935 -2.13 -15.42 59.96
CA SER A 935 -2.15 -16.31 58.79
C SER A 935 -0.92 -16.15 57.90
N ALA A 936 -0.16 -15.06 58.07
CA ALA A 936 1.08 -14.82 57.34
C ALA A 936 2.12 -14.09 58.20
N ALA A 937 3.40 -14.29 57.87
CA ALA A 937 4.53 -13.60 58.49
C ALA A 937 5.56 -13.16 57.46
N LEU A 938 6.01 -11.92 57.55
CA LEU A 938 6.99 -11.32 56.66
C LEU A 938 8.34 -11.17 57.39
N ILE A 939 9.41 -11.63 56.76
CA ILE A 939 10.78 -11.49 57.24
C ILE A 939 11.54 -10.62 56.24
N THR A 940 12.28 -9.64 56.72
CA THR A 940 13.17 -8.82 55.88
C THR A 940 14.61 -9.28 56.10
N VAL A 941 15.27 -9.71 55.03
CA VAL A 941 16.68 -10.13 55.02
C VAL A 941 17.48 -9.06 54.28
N LEU A 942 18.51 -8.55 54.94
CA LEU A 942 19.42 -7.56 54.39
C LEU A 942 20.69 -8.26 53.90
N PRO A 943 20.97 -8.27 52.59
CA PRO A 943 22.23 -8.77 52.06
C PRO A 943 23.42 -7.91 52.52
N SER A 944 24.63 -8.46 52.47
CA SER A 944 25.88 -7.72 52.68
C SER A 944 26.39 -7.12 51.38
N SER A 945 25.98 -7.67 50.22
CA SER A 945 26.38 -7.25 48.88
C SER A 945 25.26 -6.48 48.15
N ALA A 946 25.61 -5.78 47.07
CA ALA A 946 24.69 -4.93 46.31
C ALA A 946 23.62 -5.73 45.56
N PRO A 947 22.42 -5.17 45.29
CA PRO A 947 21.30 -5.86 44.65
C PRO A 947 21.53 -6.26 43.18
N ASP A 948 22.58 -5.74 42.53
CA ASP A 948 23.00 -6.07 41.17
C ASP A 948 24.25 -6.99 41.14
N SER A 949 24.73 -7.41 42.31
CA SER A 949 25.91 -8.27 42.44
C SER A 949 25.58 -9.76 42.33
N GLN A 950 26.54 -10.56 41.87
CA GLN A 950 26.38 -12.01 41.77
C GLN A 950 26.18 -12.67 43.16
N ALA A 951 26.80 -12.12 44.21
CA ALA A 951 26.68 -12.66 45.56
C ALA A 951 25.23 -12.59 46.07
N THR A 952 24.50 -11.48 45.82
CA THR A 952 23.08 -11.39 46.15
C THR A 952 22.22 -12.36 45.34
N VAL A 953 22.55 -12.60 44.06
CA VAL A 953 21.85 -13.60 43.23
C VAL A 953 22.02 -15.00 43.82
N ASP A 954 23.25 -15.36 44.16
CA ASP A 954 23.57 -16.64 44.79
C ASP A 954 22.88 -16.77 46.17
N LEU A 955 22.77 -15.67 46.92
CA LEU A 955 22.02 -15.62 48.18
C LEU A 955 20.52 -15.87 47.98
N VAL A 956 19.89 -15.33 46.93
CA VAL A 956 18.46 -15.61 46.63
C VAL A 956 18.26 -17.11 46.38
N HIS A 957 19.14 -17.75 45.59
CA HIS A 957 19.09 -19.19 45.37
C HIS A 957 19.32 -19.97 46.68
N ALA A 958 20.33 -19.60 47.46
CA ALA A 958 20.62 -20.24 48.75
C ALA A 958 19.47 -20.10 49.75
N LEU A 959 18.77 -18.95 49.78
CA LEU A 959 17.59 -18.74 50.61
C LEU A 959 16.45 -19.68 50.22
N ARG A 960 16.18 -19.81 48.91
CA ARG A 960 15.16 -20.73 48.39
C ARG A 960 15.47 -22.19 48.69
N ASP A 961 16.73 -22.60 48.49
CA ASP A 961 17.18 -23.96 48.80
C ASP A 961 17.10 -24.25 50.31
N ALA A 962 17.37 -23.26 51.16
CA ALA A 962 17.30 -23.40 52.61
C ALA A 962 15.86 -23.52 53.15
N VAL A 963 14.89 -22.89 52.49
CA VAL A 963 13.48 -22.87 52.93
C VAL A 963 12.58 -23.87 52.20
N GLY A 964 12.98 -24.32 51.01
CA GLY A 964 12.24 -25.25 50.16
C GLY A 964 12.16 -26.68 50.71
N GLY A 965 11.06 -27.39 50.37
CA GLY A 965 10.92 -28.83 50.60
C GLY A 965 10.66 -29.28 52.05
N GLN A 966 10.36 -28.36 52.97
CA GLN A 966 10.09 -28.67 54.38
C GLN A 966 8.57 -28.70 54.68
N ALA A 967 8.11 -29.65 55.49
CA ALA A 967 6.70 -29.74 55.89
C ALA A 967 6.28 -28.54 56.77
N GLY A 968 5.21 -27.85 56.42
CA GLY A 968 4.68 -26.68 57.15
C GLY A 968 4.05 -25.62 56.22
N PRO A 969 3.82 -24.40 56.74
CA PRO A 969 3.38 -23.24 55.95
C PRO A 969 4.33 -22.96 54.79
N GLU A 970 3.77 -22.55 53.65
CA GLU A 970 4.56 -22.26 52.45
C GLU A 970 5.44 -21.03 52.66
N VAL A 971 6.67 -21.09 52.16
CA VAL A 971 7.67 -20.04 52.31
C VAL A 971 8.07 -19.57 50.92
N TYR A 972 7.99 -18.26 50.70
CA TYR A 972 8.30 -17.62 49.44
C TYR A 972 9.37 -16.54 49.63
N VAL A 973 10.36 -16.51 48.74
CA VAL A 973 11.39 -15.48 48.68
C VAL A 973 11.05 -14.47 47.58
N THR A 974 10.96 -13.20 47.96
CA THR A 974 10.58 -12.08 47.10
C THR A 974 11.35 -10.80 47.46
N GLY A 975 10.91 -9.67 46.93
CA GLY A 975 11.63 -8.39 46.93
C GLY A 975 12.10 -8.03 45.52
N THR A 976 12.44 -6.75 45.31
CA THR A 976 12.83 -6.23 43.98
C THR A 976 14.01 -7.01 43.38
N THR A 977 14.99 -7.40 44.20
CA THR A 977 16.11 -8.22 43.75
C THR A 977 15.71 -9.65 43.40
N ALA A 978 14.86 -10.31 44.19
CA ALA A 978 14.36 -11.66 43.86
C ALA A 978 13.52 -11.67 42.58
N VAL A 979 12.69 -10.63 42.36
CA VAL A 979 11.99 -10.42 41.09
C VAL A 979 12.98 -10.24 39.94
N SER A 980 14.03 -9.44 40.14
CA SER A 980 15.11 -9.28 39.16
C SER A 980 15.75 -10.62 38.80
N VAL A 981 16.06 -11.46 39.79
CA VAL A 981 16.63 -12.81 39.57
C VAL A 981 15.66 -13.69 38.78
N ASP A 982 14.40 -13.79 39.17
CA ASP A 982 13.41 -14.65 38.50
C ASP A 982 13.19 -14.25 37.04
N VAL A 983 13.03 -12.95 36.79
CA VAL A 983 12.86 -12.46 35.43
C VAL A 983 14.12 -12.69 34.61
N SER A 984 15.31 -12.40 35.16
CA SER A 984 16.57 -12.61 34.45
C SER A 984 16.80 -14.08 34.11
N GLN A 985 16.51 -14.99 35.04
CA GLN A 985 16.62 -16.43 34.81
C GLN A 985 15.61 -16.89 33.76
N THR A 986 14.34 -16.49 33.86
CA THR A 986 13.31 -16.83 32.86
C THR A 986 13.69 -16.36 31.46
N LEU A 987 14.26 -15.16 31.34
CA LEU A 987 14.74 -14.62 30.07
C LEU A 987 15.94 -15.41 29.54
N ASN A 988 16.90 -15.75 30.40
CA ASN A 988 18.07 -16.54 30.03
C ASN A 988 17.70 -17.96 29.58
N ASP A 989 16.71 -18.59 30.23
CA ASP A 989 16.19 -19.90 29.86
C ASP A 989 15.40 -19.87 28.55
N ALA A 990 14.71 -18.76 28.26
CA ALA A 990 13.97 -18.56 27.02
C ALA A 990 14.87 -18.21 25.82
N LEU A 991 16.02 -17.56 26.04
CA LEU A 991 16.89 -17.05 24.98
C LEU A 991 17.36 -18.15 23.99
N PRO A 992 17.81 -19.36 24.41
CA PRO A 992 18.17 -20.43 23.48
C PRO A 992 17.00 -20.89 22.60
N VAL A 993 15.81 -21.03 23.19
CA VAL A 993 14.59 -21.44 22.46
C VAL A 993 14.22 -20.37 21.43
N TYR A 994 14.23 -19.11 21.84
CA TYR A 994 14.00 -17.97 20.95
C TYR A 994 15.03 -17.92 19.80
N LEU A 995 16.32 -18.11 20.11
CA LEU A 995 17.39 -18.12 19.12
C LEU A 995 17.21 -19.26 18.10
N VAL A 996 16.93 -20.48 18.56
CA VAL A 996 16.68 -21.64 17.69
C VAL A 996 15.48 -21.39 16.78
N LEU A 997 14.39 -20.84 17.33
CA LEU A 997 13.19 -20.51 16.57
C LEU A 997 13.48 -19.48 15.48
N VAL A 998 14.06 -18.34 15.85
CA VAL A 998 14.31 -17.22 14.93
C VAL A 998 15.32 -17.62 13.86
N VAL A 999 16.42 -18.24 14.24
CA VAL A 999 17.45 -18.73 13.30
C VAL A 999 16.88 -19.83 12.40
N GLY A 1000 16.10 -20.76 12.94
CA GLY A 1000 15.46 -21.83 12.19
C GLY A 1000 14.47 -21.31 11.14
N LEU A 1001 13.61 -20.36 11.53
CA LEU A 1001 12.68 -19.69 10.62
C LEU A 1001 13.42 -18.88 9.54
N ALA A 1002 14.51 -18.18 9.89
CA ALA A 1002 15.38 -17.51 8.92
C ALA A 1002 15.92 -18.49 7.89
N LEU A 1003 16.49 -19.59 8.39
CA LEU A 1003 17.15 -20.56 7.54
C LEU A 1003 16.13 -21.11 6.54
N LEU A 1004 14.93 -21.45 7.02
CA LEU A 1004 13.83 -21.91 6.18
C LEU A 1004 13.42 -20.86 5.15
N LEU A 1005 13.23 -19.60 5.57
CA LEU A 1005 12.83 -18.51 4.69
C LEU A 1005 13.89 -18.22 3.63
N LEU A 1006 15.16 -18.14 4.02
CA LEU A 1006 16.25 -17.89 3.08
C LEU A 1006 16.49 -19.07 2.14
N VAL A 1007 16.32 -20.32 2.59
CA VAL A 1007 16.33 -21.49 1.71
C VAL A 1007 15.25 -21.37 0.65
N LEU A 1008 14.06 -20.91 1.04
CA LEU A 1008 12.95 -20.68 0.10
C LEU A 1008 13.26 -19.56 -0.91
N VAL A 1009 13.86 -18.46 -0.45
CA VAL A 1009 14.22 -17.29 -1.28
C VAL A 1009 15.35 -17.61 -2.26
N PHE A 1010 16.47 -18.14 -1.78
CA PHE A 1010 17.67 -18.37 -2.60
C PHE A 1010 17.70 -19.74 -3.28
N ARG A 1011 16.79 -20.65 -2.93
CA ARG A 1011 16.82 -22.05 -3.35
C ARG A 1011 18.22 -22.66 -3.19
N SER A 1012 18.87 -22.37 -2.07
CA SER A 1012 20.19 -22.88 -1.70
C SER A 1012 20.22 -23.17 -0.20
N VAL A 1013 20.94 -24.21 0.21
CA VAL A 1013 21.16 -24.53 1.63
C VAL A 1013 22.42 -23.84 2.17
N LEU A 1014 23.49 -23.78 1.37
CA LEU A 1014 24.78 -23.29 1.84
C LEU A 1014 24.83 -21.78 1.98
N VAL A 1015 24.15 -21.03 1.11
CA VAL A 1015 24.05 -19.56 1.19
C VAL A 1015 23.40 -19.12 2.52
N PRO A 1016 22.22 -19.66 2.90
CA PRO A 1016 21.62 -19.37 4.20
C PRO A 1016 22.49 -19.76 5.39
N VAL A 1017 23.14 -20.92 5.36
CA VAL A 1017 24.00 -21.39 6.47
C VAL A 1017 25.17 -20.43 6.71
N VAL A 1018 25.86 -19.99 5.66
CA VAL A 1018 26.96 -19.00 5.80
C VAL A 1018 26.42 -17.68 6.38
N GLY A 1019 25.25 -17.24 5.90
CA GLY A 1019 24.58 -16.05 6.43
C GLY A 1019 24.27 -16.16 7.92
N VAL A 1020 23.65 -17.27 8.34
CA VAL A 1020 23.31 -17.55 9.74
C VAL A 1020 24.55 -17.60 10.63
N LEU A 1021 25.62 -18.28 10.19
CA LEU A 1021 26.88 -18.33 10.96
C LEU A 1021 27.52 -16.96 11.11
N GLY A 1022 27.52 -16.17 10.03
CA GLY A 1022 27.96 -14.77 10.06
C GLY A 1022 27.12 -13.93 11.01
N PHE A 1023 25.80 -14.11 11.00
CA PHE A 1023 24.87 -13.43 11.88
C PHE A 1023 25.06 -13.79 13.37
N LEU A 1024 25.27 -15.06 13.69
CA LEU A 1024 25.58 -15.49 15.07
C LEU A 1024 26.90 -14.85 15.57
N LEU A 1025 27.91 -14.76 14.71
CA LEU A 1025 29.15 -14.02 15.01
C LEU A 1025 28.90 -12.53 15.21
N THR A 1026 28.02 -11.91 14.42
CA THR A 1026 27.60 -10.52 14.60
C THR A 1026 26.93 -10.29 15.95
N ILE A 1027 25.97 -11.13 16.34
CA ILE A 1027 25.31 -11.02 17.66
C ILE A 1027 26.36 -11.11 18.76
N GLY A 1028 27.23 -12.13 18.69
CA GLY A 1028 28.30 -12.32 19.66
C GLY A 1028 29.19 -11.08 19.76
N ALA A 1029 29.63 -10.54 18.62
CA ALA A 1029 30.47 -9.34 18.59
C ALA A 1029 29.73 -8.08 19.08
N ALA A 1030 28.43 -7.92 18.78
CA ALA A 1030 27.62 -6.78 19.24
C ALA A 1030 27.41 -6.80 20.76
N LEU A 1031 27.01 -7.94 21.32
CA LEU A 1031 26.84 -8.11 22.76
C LEU A 1031 28.19 -8.11 23.49
N GLY A 1032 29.24 -8.68 22.89
CA GLY A 1032 30.61 -8.64 23.42
C GLY A 1032 31.18 -7.21 23.46
N ALA A 1033 31.00 -6.43 22.39
CA ALA A 1033 31.37 -5.02 22.37
C ALA A 1033 30.58 -4.21 23.42
N THR A 1034 29.28 -4.45 23.53
CA THR A 1034 28.42 -3.82 24.55
C THR A 1034 28.89 -4.18 25.97
N THR A 1035 29.27 -5.44 26.20
CA THR A 1035 29.80 -5.90 27.50
C THR A 1035 31.14 -5.23 27.81
N ALA A 1036 32.07 -5.16 26.85
CA ALA A 1036 33.35 -4.49 27.05
C ALA A 1036 33.18 -2.98 27.35
N VAL A 1037 32.23 -2.31 26.71
CA VAL A 1037 32.00 -0.87 26.91
C VAL A 1037 31.27 -0.58 28.21
N PHE A 1038 30.17 -1.28 28.48
CA PHE A 1038 29.27 -0.95 29.60
C PHE A 1038 29.56 -1.73 30.89
N GLN A 1039 30.19 -2.92 30.82
CA GLN A 1039 30.58 -3.67 32.03
C GLN A 1039 32.05 -3.47 32.37
N TRP A 1040 32.96 -3.55 31.39
CA TRP A 1040 34.40 -3.34 31.65
C TRP A 1040 34.82 -1.87 31.60
N GLY A 1041 33.95 -0.99 31.11
CA GLY A 1041 34.20 0.46 31.06
C GLY A 1041 35.10 0.92 29.90
N TRP A 1042 35.34 0.08 28.89
CA TRP A 1042 36.15 0.47 27.74
C TRP A 1042 35.46 1.58 26.94
N LEU A 1043 36.23 2.60 26.52
CA LEU A 1043 35.70 3.74 25.74
C LEU A 1043 34.53 4.48 26.42
N SER A 1044 34.34 4.31 27.73
CA SER A 1044 33.22 4.90 28.49
C SER A 1044 33.12 6.42 28.32
N GLY A 1045 34.25 7.11 28.23
CA GLY A 1045 34.31 8.56 27.97
C GLY A 1045 33.76 9.00 26.59
N LEU A 1046 33.91 8.17 25.55
CA LEU A 1046 33.39 8.44 24.19
C LEU A 1046 31.88 8.20 24.08
N VAL A 1047 31.37 7.29 24.91
CA VAL A 1047 29.97 6.86 24.93
C VAL A 1047 29.16 7.72 25.93
N GLY A 1048 29.74 8.78 26.49
CA GLY A 1048 29.05 9.70 27.41
C GLY A 1048 29.01 9.20 28.86
N GLY A 1049 30.11 8.63 29.37
CA GLY A 1049 30.43 8.50 30.80
C GLY A 1049 29.37 7.85 31.69
N GLY A 1050 28.81 6.70 31.29
CA GLY A 1050 27.81 5.97 32.09
C GLY A 1050 28.42 5.12 33.21
N ALA A 1051 27.63 4.83 34.25
CA ALA A 1051 27.97 3.88 35.30
C ALA A 1051 28.23 2.51 34.68
N THR A 1052 29.34 1.87 35.06
CA THR A 1052 29.61 0.48 34.67
C THR A 1052 28.77 -0.46 35.51
N GLY A 1053 28.04 -1.38 34.89
CA GLY A 1053 27.19 -2.33 35.60
C GLY A 1053 26.61 -3.41 34.69
N PRO A 1054 25.86 -4.38 35.24
CA PRO A 1054 25.23 -5.43 34.47
C PRO A 1054 24.29 -4.87 33.39
N LEU A 1055 24.21 -5.54 32.24
CA LEU A 1055 23.28 -5.15 31.18
C LEU A 1055 21.84 -5.40 31.62
N MET A 1056 20.89 -4.64 31.09
CA MET A 1056 19.48 -4.92 31.30
C MET A 1056 19.15 -6.32 30.81
N SER A 1057 18.45 -7.13 31.61
CA SER A 1057 18.16 -8.54 31.27
C SER A 1057 17.38 -8.74 29.98
N LEU A 1058 16.67 -7.70 29.53
CA LEU A 1058 15.93 -7.70 28.26
C LEU A 1058 16.81 -7.44 27.02
N ALA A 1059 17.97 -6.80 27.21
CA ALA A 1059 18.79 -6.34 26.10
C ALA A 1059 19.21 -7.46 25.15
N PRO A 1060 19.68 -8.65 25.61
CA PRO A 1060 20.11 -9.71 24.70
C PRO A 1060 18.99 -10.20 23.76
N ILE A 1061 17.80 -10.50 24.31
CA ILE A 1061 16.65 -10.98 23.52
C ILE A 1061 16.21 -9.92 22.50
N ILE A 1062 16.08 -8.66 22.93
CA ILE A 1062 15.66 -7.56 22.05
C ILE A 1062 16.68 -7.34 20.94
N VAL A 1063 17.97 -7.29 21.28
CA VAL A 1063 19.06 -7.09 20.31
C VAL A 1063 19.10 -8.23 19.30
N VAL A 1064 18.97 -9.48 19.74
CA VAL A 1064 18.90 -10.64 18.84
C VAL A 1064 17.72 -10.50 17.88
N GLY A 1065 16.52 -10.23 18.38
CA GLY A 1065 15.32 -10.13 17.55
C GLY A 1065 15.37 -9.00 16.53
N ILE A 1066 15.81 -7.82 16.96
CA ILE A 1066 15.92 -6.64 16.11
C ILE A 1066 17.07 -6.79 15.10
N LEU A 1067 18.29 -7.13 15.55
CA LEU A 1067 19.42 -7.31 14.64
C LEU A 1067 19.11 -8.38 13.61
N PHE A 1068 18.45 -9.46 14.02
CA PHE A 1068 18.05 -10.50 13.08
C PHE A 1068 17.16 -9.94 11.98
N GLY A 1069 16.06 -9.26 12.35
CA GLY A 1069 15.14 -8.69 11.36
C GLY A 1069 15.88 -7.77 10.38
N LEU A 1070 16.73 -6.88 10.89
CA LEU A 1070 17.47 -5.91 10.07
C LEU A 1070 18.61 -6.55 9.25
N ALA A 1071 19.23 -7.61 9.75
CA ALA A 1071 20.42 -8.24 9.16
C ALA A 1071 20.09 -9.33 8.13
N MET A 1072 18.83 -9.71 7.90
CA MET A 1072 18.56 -10.65 6.79
C MET A 1072 18.39 -9.92 5.45
N ASP A 1073 17.96 -8.66 5.47
CA ASP A 1073 17.50 -7.92 4.30
C ASP A 1073 18.62 -7.61 3.30
N TYR A 1074 19.79 -7.16 3.76
CA TYR A 1074 20.89 -6.93 2.82
C TYR A 1074 21.50 -8.22 2.28
N GLN A 1075 21.20 -9.38 2.87
CA GLN A 1075 21.75 -10.65 2.40
C GLN A 1075 20.99 -11.01 1.14
N VAL A 1076 19.66 -10.92 1.22
CA VAL A 1076 18.76 -11.03 0.08
C VAL A 1076 19.22 -10.10 -1.02
N PHE A 1077 19.42 -8.81 -0.74
CA PHE A 1077 19.81 -7.85 -1.79
C PHE A 1077 21.19 -8.13 -2.41
N LEU A 1078 22.22 -8.36 -1.59
CA LEU A 1078 23.58 -8.55 -2.07
C LEU A 1078 23.75 -9.88 -2.82
N VAL A 1079 23.26 -10.97 -2.21
CA VAL A 1079 23.43 -12.32 -2.76
C VAL A 1079 22.52 -12.53 -3.97
N SER A 1080 21.34 -11.92 -3.99
CA SER A 1080 20.46 -12.08 -5.14
C SER A 1080 21.03 -11.40 -6.40
N ARG A 1081 21.68 -10.24 -6.28
CA ARG A 1081 22.46 -9.65 -7.39
C ARG A 1081 23.63 -10.52 -7.85
N MET A 1082 24.29 -11.23 -6.92
CA MET A 1082 25.31 -12.21 -7.28
C MET A 1082 24.71 -13.43 -8.00
N HIS A 1083 23.51 -13.86 -7.60
CA HIS A 1083 22.77 -14.95 -8.21
C HIS A 1083 22.29 -14.58 -9.62
N GLU A 1084 21.75 -13.37 -9.79
CA GLU A 1084 21.31 -12.81 -11.07
C GLU A 1084 22.47 -12.74 -12.06
N ALA A 1085 23.65 -12.25 -11.64
CA ALA A 1085 24.84 -12.26 -12.48
C ALA A 1085 25.25 -13.69 -12.88
N HIS A 1086 25.07 -14.66 -11.97
CA HIS A 1086 25.32 -16.07 -12.27
C HIS A 1086 24.32 -16.66 -13.26
N ALA A 1087 23.04 -16.35 -13.12
CA ALA A 1087 21.97 -16.77 -14.00
C ALA A 1087 22.14 -16.22 -15.43
N HIS A 1088 22.68 -15.00 -15.56
CA HIS A 1088 23.00 -14.36 -16.85
C HIS A 1088 24.37 -14.80 -17.43
N GLY A 1089 24.95 -15.91 -16.96
CA GLY A 1089 26.10 -16.55 -17.57
C GLY A 1089 27.47 -16.15 -17.00
N ALA A 1090 27.55 -15.26 -16.00
CA ALA A 1090 28.81 -15.03 -15.30
C ALA A 1090 29.14 -16.26 -14.42
N VAL A 1091 30.39 -16.75 -14.48
CA VAL A 1091 30.77 -17.99 -13.79
C VAL A 1091 31.74 -17.72 -12.64
N GLY A 1092 31.52 -18.40 -11.51
CA GLY A 1092 32.44 -18.38 -10.38
C GLY A 1092 32.63 -16.99 -9.77
N LYS A 1093 33.87 -16.50 -9.76
CA LYS A 1093 34.24 -15.25 -9.08
C LYS A 1093 33.69 -14.01 -9.79
N ASP A 1094 33.55 -14.06 -11.11
CA ASP A 1094 33.12 -12.91 -11.89
C ASP A 1094 31.66 -12.57 -11.62
N ALA A 1095 30.81 -13.57 -11.36
CA ALA A 1095 29.44 -13.37 -10.90
C ALA A 1095 29.39 -12.63 -9.55
N ILE A 1096 30.22 -13.06 -8.60
CA ILE A 1096 30.32 -12.45 -7.26
C ILE A 1096 30.79 -10.99 -7.38
N VAL A 1097 31.88 -10.73 -8.11
CA VAL A 1097 32.44 -9.37 -8.25
C VAL A 1097 31.47 -8.45 -9.00
N THR A 1098 30.78 -8.95 -10.02
CA THR A 1098 29.82 -8.16 -10.81
C THR A 1098 28.59 -7.82 -9.99
N GLY A 1099 27.95 -8.80 -9.36
CA GLY A 1099 26.79 -8.59 -8.49
C GLY A 1099 27.13 -7.71 -7.28
N PHE A 1100 28.29 -7.94 -6.65
CA PHE A 1100 28.77 -7.12 -5.53
C PHE A 1100 28.95 -5.66 -5.92
N ARG A 1101 29.55 -5.36 -7.08
CA ARG A 1101 29.76 -3.98 -7.54
C ARG A 1101 28.43 -3.23 -7.68
N GLN A 1102 27.36 -3.91 -8.11
CA GLN A 1102 26.05 -3.30 -8.30
C GLN A 1102 25.31 -3.10 -6.98
N ALA A 1103 25.40 -4.04 -6.04
CA ALA A 1103 24.64 -4.00 -4.78
C ALA A 1103 25.36 -3.24 -3.65
N ALA A 1104 26.69 -3.31 -3.56
CA ALA A 1104 27.46 -2.82 -2.42
C ALA A 1104 27.25 -1.33 -2.07
N PRO A 1105 27.16 -0.39 -3.03
CA PRO A 1105 26.92 1.02 -2.69
C PRO A 1105 25.62 1.25 -1.91
N VAL A 1106 24.57 0.48 -2.24
CA VAL A 1106 23.25 0.59 -1.60
C VAL A 1106 23.32 0.04 -0.18
N VAL A 1107 23.94 -1.14 -0.01
CA VAL A 1107 24.12 -1.78 1.30
C VAL A 1107 24.96 -0.92 2.24
N VAL A 1108 26.06 -0.34 1.75
CA VAL A 1108 26.92 0.54 2.57
C VAL A 1108 26.19 1.81 2.97
N ALA A 1109 25.41 2.42 2.07
CA ALA A 1109 24.61 3.60 2.39
C ALA A 1109 23.56 3.28 3.47
N ALA A 1110 22.78 2.21 3.26
CA ALA A 1110 21.76 1.75 4.20
C ALA A 1110 22.35 1.47 5.59
N ALA A 1111 23.43 0.68 5.66
CA ALA A 1111 24.11 0.36 6.90
C ALA A 1111 24.67 1.59 7.62
N SER A 1112 25.24 2.55 6.87
CA SER A 1112 25.75 3.79 7.46
C SER A 1112 24.62 4.64 8.05
N ILE A 1113 23.45 4.66 7.41
CA ILE A 1113 22.27 5.37 7.91
C ILE A 1113 21.75 4.71 9.19
N MET A 1114 21.52 3.39 9.16
CA MET A 1114 21.04 2.68 10.34
C MET A 1114 22.02 2.80 11.50
N PHE A 1115 23.32 2.62 11.24
CA PHE A 1115 24.38 2.86 12.23
C PHE A 1115 24.26 4.27 12.84
N ALA A 1116 24.10 5.31 12.02
CA ALA A 1116 23.97 6.68 12.49
C ALA A 1116 22.69 6.92 13.32
N VAL A 1117 21.57 6.32 12.93
CA VAL A 1117 20.30 6.39 13.67
C VAL A 1117 20.46 5.79 15.06
N PHE A 1118 20.92 4.54 15.16
CA PHE A 1118 21.10 3.86 16.45
C PHE A 1118 22.20 4.52 17.30
N ALA A 1119 23.32 4.92 16.69
CA ALA A 1119 24.40 5.64 17.38
C ALA A 1119 23.93 6.99 17.94
N GLY A 1120 22.94 7.65 17.31
CA GLY A 1120 22.33 8.89 17.81
C GLY A 1120 21.63 8.74 19.17
N PHE A 1121 21.14 7.55 19.50
CA PHE A 1121 20.51 7.25 20.81
C PHE A 1121 21.52 6.95 21.92
N VAL A 1122 22.82 6.81 21.62
CA VAL A 1122 23.83 6.41 22.62
C VAL A 1122 24.22 7.53 23.59
N PRO A 1123 24.52 8.78 23.16
CA PRO A 1123 25.01 9.82 24.07
C PRO A 1123 23.95 10.34 25.05
N GLN A 1124 22.68 10.33 24.64
CA GLN A 1124 21.55 10.96 25.35
C GLN A 1124 20.44 9.96 25.72
N GLY A 1125 20.62 8.67 25.39
CA GLY A 1125 19.64 7.64 25.73
C GLY A 1125 19.57 7.38 27.23
N GLU A 1126 18.37 7.04 27.70
CA GLU A 1126 18.16 6.50 29.04
C GLU A 1126 19.11 5.30 29.28
N GLN A 1127 19.54 5.08 30.53
CA GLN A 1127 20.45 3.98 30.89
C GLN A 1127 19.99 2.61 30.35
N THR A 1128 18.68 2.40 30.24
CA THR A 1128 18.08 1.17 29.70
C THR A 1128 18.22 1.07 28.18
N VAL A 1129 18.06 2.17 27.45
CA VAL A 1129 18.00 2.21 25.97
C VAL A 1129 19.40 2.28 25.37
N LYS A 1130 20.33 2.97 26.05
CA LYS A 1130 21.68 3.25 25.58
C LYS A 1130 22.50 1.98 25.23
N PRO A 1131 22.54 0.93 26.07
CA PRO A 1131 23.23 -0.31 25.71
C PRO A 1131 22.57 -1.04 24.54
N ILE A 1132 21.23 -1.03 24.45
CA ILE A 1132 20.50 -1.62 23.33
C ILE A 1132 20.86 -0.89 22.03
N ALA A 1133 20.77 0.44 22.02
CA ALA A 1133 21.11 1.26 20.86
C ALA A 1133 22.56 1.06 20.41
N PHE A 1134 23.51 0.97 21.37
CA PHE A 1134 24.91 0.67 21.07
C PHE A 1134 25.10 -0.73 20.48
N ALA A 1135 24.46 -1.75 21.04
CA ALA A 1135 24.49 -3.12 20.54
C ALA A 1135 23.91 -3.19 19.11
N LEU A 1136 22.82 -2.49 18.83
CA LEU A 1136 22.23 -2.42 17.49
C LEU A 1136 23.17 -1.71 16.51
N ALA A 1137 23.74 -0.57 16.89
CA ALA A 1137 24.68 0.17 16.05
C ALA A 1137 25.92 -0.69 15.71
N THR A 1138 26.59 -1.25 16.72
CA THR A 1138 27.76 -2.11 16.53
C THR A 1138 27.43 -3.39 15.78
N GLY A 1139 26.29 -4.02 16.06
CA GLY A 1139 25.81 -5.19 15.32
C GLY A 1139 25.60 -4.90 13.84
N ILE A 1140 24.93 -3.80 13.49
CA ILE A 1140 24.77 -3.39 12.09
C ILE A 1140 26.12 -3.10 11.44
N PHE A 1141 27.06 -2.48 12.18
CA PHE A 1141 28.40 -2.23 11.68
C PHE A 1141 29.14 -3.54 11.36
N PHE A 1142 29.16 -4.50 12.29
CA PHE A 1142 29.81 -5.79 12.08
C PHE A 1142 29.14 -6.61 10.97
N ASP A 1143 27.81 -6.66 10.94
CA ASP A 1143 27.07 -7.36 9.91
C ASP A 1143 27.34 -6.76 8.52
N ALA A 1144 27.11 -5.47 8.36
CA ALA A 1144 27.19 -4.85 7.05
C ALA A 1144 28.62 -4.75 6.52
N PHE A 1145 29.58 -4.33 7.35
CA PHE A 1145 30.95 -4.07 6.87
C PHE A 1145 31.88 -5.26 7.00
N VAL A 1146 31.68 -6.15 7.96
CA VAL A 1146 32.56 -7.32 8.14
C VAL A 1146 31.93 -8.56 7.53
N VAL A 1147 30.69 -8.89 7.90
CA VAL A 1147 30.03 -10.10 7.39
C VAL A 1147 29.73 -9.97 5.90
N ARG A 1148 29.07 -8.90 5.45
CA ARG A 1148 28.64 -8.78 4.05
C ARG A 1148 29.71 -8.31 3.08
N MET A 1149 30.59 -7.40 3.50
CA MET A 1149 31.62 -6.89 2.59
C MET A 1149 32.87 -7.77 2.54
N VAL A 1150 33.05 -8.70 3.50
CA VAL A 1150 34.26 -9.56 3.57
C VAL A 1150 33.91 -11.05 3.65
N ILE A 1151 33.23 -11.50 4.71
CA ILE A 1151 32.98 -12.93 4.96
C ILE A 1151 32.14 -13.55 3.84
N MET A 1152 31.03 -12.91 3.47
CA MET A 1152 30.09 -13.47 2.50
C MET A 1152 30.69 -13.63 1.09
N PRO A 1153 31.32 -12.60 0.47
CA PRO A 1153 31.97 -12.76 -0.83
C PRO A 1153 33.12 -13.76 -0.79
N ALA A 1154 33.90 -13.80 0.30
CA ALA A 1154 35.00 -14.76 0.46
C ALA A 1154 34.49 -16.20 0.57
N ALA A 1155 33.46 -16.45 1.37
CA ALA A 1155 32.84 -17.75 1.56
C ALA A 1155 32.20 -18.25 0.26
N LEU A 1156 31.44 -17.42 -0.44
CA LEU A 1156 30.86 -17.78 -1.75
C LEU A 1156 31.94 -18.06 -2.80
N ALA A 1157 33.03 -17.27 -2.81
CA ALA A 1157 34.15 -17.50 -3.71
C ALA A 1157 34.93 -18.79 -3.39
N LEU A 1158 34.79 -19.32 -2.17
CA LEU A 1158 35.38 -20.58 -1.74
C LEU A 1158 34.47 -21.77 -2.09
N LEU A 1159 33.16 -21.62 -1.88
CA LEU A 1159 32.14 -22.62 -2.22
C LEU A 1159 31.93 -22.78 -3.75
N GLY A 1160 32.18 -21.73 -4.54
CA GLY A 1160 32.08 -21.78 -6.00
C GLY A 1160 30.68 -22.18 -6.48
N ARG A 1161 30.58 -23.19 -7.34
CA ARG A 1161 29.27 -23.67 -7.85
C ARG A 1161 28.41 -24.32 -6.77
N ALA A 1162 29.02 -24.88 -5.72
CA ALA A 1162 28.28 -25.53 -4.64
C ALA A 1162 27.46 -24.52 -3.83
N ALA A 1163 27.81 -23.23 -3.85
CA ALA A 1163 27.06 -22.18 -3.17
C ALA A 1163 25.57 -22.15 -3.58
N TRP A 1164 25.24 -22.56 -4.81
CA TRP A 1164 23.88 -22.54 -5.36
C TRP A 1164 23.21 -23.92 -5.36
N TRP A 1165 23.73 -24.86 -4.57
CA TRP A 1165 23.23 -26.22 -4.53
C TRP A 1165 21.95 -26.36 -3.69
N LEU A 1166 20.98 -27.08 -4.26
CA LEU A 1166 19.75 -27.52 -3.58
C LEU A 1166 19.59 -29.04 -3.71
N PRO A 1167 19.31 -29.77 -2.60
CA PRO A 1167 19.01 -31.19 -2.66
C PRO A 1167 17.82 -31.49 -3.57
N ALA A 1168 17.87 -32.61 -4.30
CA ALA A 1168 16.81 -32.98 -5.25
C ALA A 1168 15.42 -33.11 -4.59
N TRP A 1169 15.37 -33.62 -3.35
CA TRP A 1169 14.16 -33.77 -2.56
C TRP A 1169 13.57 -32.44 -2.03
N LEU A 1170 14.28 -31.32 -2.16
CA LEU A 1170 13.78 -29.97 -1.84
C LEU A 1170 13.33 -29.19 -3.07
N ARG A 1171 13.43 -29.78 -4.28
CA ARG A 1171 13.06 -29.07 -5.52
C ARG A 1171 11.56 -28.81 -5.66
N TRP A 1172 10.70 -29.49 -4.89
CA TRP A 1172 9.26 -29.25 -4.83
C TRP A 1172 8.88 -27.92 -4.15
N LEU A 1173 9.81 -27.27 -3.46
CA LEU A 1173 9.55 -25.97 -2.83
C LEU A 1173 9.06 -24.94 -3.87
N PRO A 1174 8.02 -24.16 -3.54
CA PRO A 1174 7.45 -23.19 -4.45
C PRO A 1174 8.47 -22.10 -4.81
N THR A 1175 8.46 -21.62 -6.06
CA THR A 1175 9.28 -20.50 -6.51
C THR A 1175 8.66 -19.18 -6.05
N MET A 1176 9.24 -18.55 -5.03
CA MET A 1176 8.92 -17.17 -4.66
C MET A 1176 9.61 -16.24 -5.66
N ASP A 1177 8.85 -15.51 -6.48
CA ASP A 1177 9.39 -14.45 -7.34
C ASP A 1177 9.56 -13.17 -6.52
N VAL A 1178 10.64 -13.11 -5.74
CA VAL A 1178 10.93 -12.00 -4.83
C VAL A 1178 11.37 -10.74 -5.59
N GLU A 1179 11.93 -10.90 -6.79
CA GLU A 1179 12.55 -9.80 -7.57
C GLU A 1179 11.73 -9.34 -8.77
N GLY A 1180 10.63 -10.02 -9.11
CA GLY A 1180 9.78 -9.65 -10.25
C GLY A 1180 10.29 -10.18 -11.59
N ALA A 1181 11.04 -11.28 -11.62
CA ALA A 1181 11.53 -11.95 -12.83
C ALA A 1181 10.38 -12.38 -13.78
N ALA A 1182 9.14 -12.49 -13.28
CA ALA A 1182 7.96 -12.70 -14.09
C ALA A 1182 7.54 -11.47 -14.93
N LEU A 1183 7.98 -10.26 -14.57
CA LEU A 1183 7.69 -9.03 -15.32
C LEU A 1183 8.65 -8.88 -16.51
N GLU A 1184 9.94 -9.16 -16.33
CA GLU A 1184 10.95 -9.09 -17.41
C GLU A 1184 10.70 -10.12 -18.52
N ARG A 1185 10.17 -11.30 -18.17
CA ARG A 1185 9.81 -12.36 -19.15
C ARG A 1185 8.70 -11.96 -20.13
N LYS A 1186 7.94 -10.88 -19.87
CA LYS A 1186 6.91 -10.40 -20.80
C LYS A 1186 7.46 -9.47 -21.89
N ASP A 1187 8.62 -8.85 -21.66
CA ASP A 1187 9.20 -7.88 -22.59
C ASP A 1187 10.19 -8.50 -23.60
N HIS A 1188 10.54 -9.79 -23.41
CA HIS A 1188 11.36 -10.56 -24.34
C HIS A 1188 10.66 -11.88 -24.71
N PRO A 1189 9.98 -11.98 -25.87
CA PRO A 1189 9.56 -13.28 -26.39
C PRO A 1189 10.82 -14.11 -26.70
N GLU A 1190 10.84 -15.38 -26.27
CA GLU A 1190 11.90 -16.32 -26.62
C GLU A 1190 12.07 -16.38 -28.14
N PRO A 1191 13.30 -16.44 -28.67
CA PRO A 1191 13.49 -16.83 -30.06
C PRO A 1191 13.00 -18.28 -30.19
N GLU A 1192 12.01 -18.51 -31.06
CA GLU A 1192 11.63 -19.85 -31.47
C GLU A 1192 12.90 -20.62 -31.85
N LEU A 1193 13.21 -21.64 -31.05
CA LEU A 1193 14.17 -22.67 -31.43
C LEU A 1193 13.61 -23.33 -32.69
N THR A 1194 14.13 -22.91 -33.85
CA THR A 1194 14.00 -23.65 -35.09
C THR A 1194 14.69 -25.00 -34.88
N THR A 1195 13.87 -26.01 -34.63
CA THR A 1195 14.28 -27.41 -34.77
C THR A 1195 14.75 -27.64 -36.20
N VAL A 1196 16.03 -28.03 -36.34
CA VAL A 1196 16.54 -28.80 -37.47
C VAL A 1196 16.55 -30.26 -37.06
#